data_AF-A0A948C611-F1
#
_entry.id   AF-A0A948C611-F1
#
_cell.length_a   1.000
_cell.length_b   1.000
_cell.length_c   1.000
_cell.angle_alpha   90.00
_cell.angle_beta   90.00
_cell.angle_gamma   90.00
#
_symmetry.space_group_name_H-M   'P 1'
#
loop_
_entity.id
_entity.type
_entity.pdbx_description
1 polymer ?
#
loop_
_entity_poly.entity_id
_entity_poly.type
_entity_poly.pdbx_seq_one_letter_code
_entity_poly.pdbx_strand_id
1 'polypeptide(L)'
;MNRKFLSFALLVLVIIIPLEAAETKSQPTIAVLGTTTELSDLCSLVEAGLFQKGLALVERAKIDSILKEQKLTASGLVERDNLLKLGQLIRADGFLLISIEEVPKENKNKLLRIRLIDTAHGLCFLDTFESWDDTKLKETTERITGNVSAMAPKLILPPDKAIPIGIVGIHRVELDERYQWLTRALPVMLSARLNKEPRIIMLEREDLKMLLDEKLLTKGQDTAFLNSAILIDGYLQRGEKEGIKLRDEEDEIKLELHMKDFLGKERAVFTELVHPDEPLTTVEKVVPNIIKELLNASSITVWEPKKEAEEFFLQGDLLKKHGRHKDAISPLETAYALQPDNIIYTGALFENEWGTRVIQGGHTVETGISNYSDLELACTVSRLVRQIKTGYENGSVSADDILKWEELIGKGGAWKGGYLINSASSSTQEVRDINRENRNFFVEILKKISKRNNNRYLPLTAVYISSDNPYELIKNFREFAQEVILPPKIGEMEQSFDERYVACRLILTQLPDRWGPYALSEKSQLREQSKKFQELWIEYVKELTQIKDPLVRFSSCLCLAQILKRGSPEAKEYCLKAVDILLTELNSPNEPFKSNSRTYKESMRSDMKCGIRFAGFPYDEEVSIFEKIYEPLIVNKDCHNLMLWRPTLIGFAPIFRPTPEEERRYIKLLERIADVFETCGTDKWVLTEIKDYLIRAKKKFPELGSSNNPTTLPVNILLSNKDWQQNKKFKHTKFMCQDDMLWISFAEPGVGLAGINLKTRQLTSLWYTDLGGREIAFPCFWEPPLSLVTPINGIAVSANASYVAIWNIGLIEFPGSSVVGKKSFATPKIFTEKDGLPSISITSMAGNGDKLWVAYGGTEQRHGRRAYGTVYSAAEKDSGLGIYNPKTRHWETVFCSTLKSGNNPFNSGNPYVISDLTFSSKKDKLFFVVGNQTRESAQRIDEMNKWWGLWKIDVSTRKPKFLWYREGNDDNSCYSLISGHILDSGDKLWIKGEGSLVEFDPNSEKAKIIINRSWSRNTHPPQPEKEIDYSFSEKKNLFSYGSFDCKCSAVYKDTFWGRLGRNQLITTHKKKEEVQIIDNNILDGDPVQYFFSTPYGLIAIGNGTVGLIETEGIGK
;
A
#
# COMPACT_ATOMS: atom_id res chain seq x y z
N MET A 1 -3.12 104.46 -12.47
CA MET A 1 -4.26 103.70 -11.91
C MET A 1 -5.16 103.28 -13.06
N ASN A 2 -5.62 102.03 -13.23
CA ASN A 2 -5.39 100.82 -12.44
C ASN A 2 -5.31 99.58 -13.34
N ARG A 3 -4.33 98.74 -12.99
CA ARG A 3 -3.61 97.75 -13.81
C ARG A 3 -4.07 96.31 -13.52
N LYS A 4 -5.36 96.10 -13.20
CA LYS A 4 -5.83 94.85 -12.56
C LYS A 4 -6.74 93.94 -13.40
N PHE A 5 -7.07 94.27 -14.64
CA PHE A 5 -7.98 93.43 -15.45
C PHE A 5 -7.33 92.67 -16.62
N LEU A 6 -6.05 92.91 -16.91
CA LEU A 6 -5.35 92.25 -18.03
C LEU A 6 -4.45 91.08 -17.61
N SER A 7 -4.27 90.82 -16.31
CA SER A 7 -3.40 89.75 -15.79
C SER A 7 -4.13 88.43 -15.46
N PHE A 8 -5.45 88.34 -15.64
CA PHE A 8 -6.19 87.09 -15.37
C PHE A 8 -6.56 86.29 -16.63
N ALA A 9 -6.54 86.93 -17.82
CA ALA A 9 -6.82 86.24 -19.09
C ALA A 9 -5.58 85.63 -19.76
N LEU A 10 -4.37 85.91 -19.26
CA LEU A 10 -3.11 85.38 -19.81
C LEU A 10 -2.47 84.25 -18.96
N LEU A 11 -3.07 83.89 -17.81
CA LEU A 11 -2.55 82.82 -16.93
C LEU A 11 -3.36 81.50 -17.03
N VAL A 12 -4.42 81.46 -17.83
CA VAL A 12 -5.24 80.25 -18.06
C VAL A 12 -4.99 79.63 -19.45
N LEU A 13 -4.13 80.25 -20.28
CA LEU A 13 -3.75 79.73 -21.60
C LEU A 13 -2.37 79.02 -21.60
N VAL A 14 -1.99 78.43 -20.48
CA VAL A 14 -0.91 77.44 -20.36
C VAL A 14 -1.49 76.19 -19.68
N ILE A 15 -2.62 75.69 -20.20
CA ILE A 15 -2.88 74.26 -20.14
C ILE A 15 -2.00 73.67 -21.23
N ILE A 16 -0.76 73.37 -20.85
CA ILE A 16 0.04 72.35 -21.50
C ILE A 16 -0.86 71.11 -21.45
N ILE A 17 -1.52 70.79 -22.57
CA ILE A 17 -1.88 69.41 -22.85
C ILE A 17 -0.52 68.72 -22.86
N PRO A 18 -0.19 67.84 -21.89
CA PRO A 18 0.89 66.91 -22.14
C PRO A 18 0.33 66.07 -23.28
N LEU A 19 0.74 66.39 -24.50
CA LEU A 19 0.79 65.42 -25.57
C LEU A 19 1.86 64.42 -25.10
N GLU A 20 1.50 63.59 -24.12
CA GLU A 20 2.17 62.32 -23.87
C GLU A 20 1.97 61.58 -25.18
N ALA A 21 2.91 61.80 -26.11
CA ALA A 21 3.23 60.80 -27.10
C ALA A 21 3.43 59.54 -26.28
N ALA A 22 2.43 58.65 -26.29
CA ALA A 22 2.51 57.37 -25.65
C ALA A 22 3.73 56.68 -26.27
N GLU A 23 4.88 56.81 -25.60
CA GLU A 23 6.07 56.07 -25.94
C GLU A 23 5.64 54.62 -25.86
N THR A 24 5.51 53.98 -27.02
CA THR A 24 5.18 52.57 -27.11
C THR A 24 6.27 51.84 -26.36
N LYS A 25 5.95 51.39 -25.14
CA LYS A 25 6.84 50.67 -24.26
C LYS A 25 7.41 49.50 -25.05
N SER A 26 8.72 49.53 -25.32
CA SER A 26 9.34 48.59 -26.26
C SER A 26 9.55 47.20 -25.66
N GLN A 27 9.48 47.07 -24.33
CA GLN A 27 9.71 45.83 -23.60
C GLN A 27 8.73 45.65 -22.44
N PRO A 28 8.14 44.45 -22.27
CA PRO A 28 7.29 44.14 -21.14
C PRO A 28 8.12 44.09 -19.85
N THR A 29 7.54 44.58 -18.77
CA THR A 29 8.07 44.58 -17.40
C THR A 29 7.43 43.44 -16.62
N ILE A 30 8.23 42.48 -16.14
CA ILE A 30 7.75 41.29 -15.42
C ILE A 30 8.21 41.31 -13.97
N ALA A 31 7.31 40.96 -13.05
CA ALA A 31 7.63 40.68 -11.66
C ALA A 31 7.63 39.18 -11.41
N VAL A 32 8.75 38.62 -10.94
CA VAL A 32 8.89 37.17 -10.64
C VAL A 32 8.61 36.93 -9.16
N LEU A 33 7.75 35.96 -8.85
CA LEU A 33 7.25 35.71 -7.50
C LEU A 33 7.25 34.21 -7.19
N GLY A 34 8.03 33.81 -6.18
CA GLY A 34 7.94 32.49 -5.57
C GLY A 34 6.92 32.48 -4.43
N THR A 35 6.02 31.49 -4.37
CA THR A 35 5.04 31.39 -3.26
C THR A 35 5.67 30.95 -1.94
N THR A 36 6.90 30.43 -1.96
CA THR A 36 7.65 30.00 -0.77
C THR A 36 9.09 30.49 -0.84
N THR A 37 9.76 30.56 0.31
CA THR A 37 11.18 30.94 0.41
C THR A 37 12.12 29.92 -0.23
N GLU A 38 11.69 28.67 -0.37
CA GLU A 38 12.46 27.60 -1.00
C GLU A 38 12.70 27.85 -2.50
N LEU A 39 11.81 28.62 -3.14
CA LEU A 39 11.91 28.97 -4.55
C LEU A 39 12.85 30.16 -4.83
N SER A 40 13.49 30.72 -3.79
CA SER A 40 14.28 31.95 -3.93
C SER A 40 15.39 31.85 -4.97
N ASP A 41 16.14 30.74 -4.96
CA ASP A 41 17.27 30.53 -5.87
C ASP A 41 16.80 30.34 -7.31
N LEU A 42 15.72 29.57 -7.52
CA LEU A 42 15.12 29.43 -8.84
C LEU A 42 14.58 30.78 -9.36
N CYS A 43 13.91 31.57 -8.52
CA CYS A 43 13.39 32.87 -8.92
C CYS A 43 14.52 33.79 -9.39
N SER A 44 15.64 33.84 -8.68
CA SER A 44 16.81 34.64 -9.08
C SER A 44 17.46 34.16 -10.38
N LEU A 45 17.51 32.84 -10.61
CA LEU A 45 17.97 32.28 -11.89
C LEU A 45 17.02 32.62 -13.04
N VAL A 46 15.71 32.55 -12.80
CA VAL A 46 14.68 32.91 -13.78
C VAL A 46 14.75 34.40 -14.10
N GLU A 47 14.86 35.27 -13.11
CA GLU A 47 15.10 36.72 -13.31
C GLU A 47 16.33 36.95 -14.20
N ALA A 48 17.47 36.36 -13.88
CA ALA A 48 18.68 36.50 -14.69
C ALA A 48 18.47 36.03 -16.14
N GLY A 49 17.78 34.91 -16.35
CA GLY A 49 17.48 34.39 -17.68
C GLY A 49 16.50 35.27 -18.48
N LEU A 50 15.44 35.79 -17.84
CA LEU A 50 14.49 36.71 -18.48
C LEU A 50 15.15 38.05 -18.87
N PHE A 51 16.06 38.56 -18.03
CA PHE A 51 16.83 39.76 -18.34
C PHE A 51 17.71 39.55 -19.58
N GLN A 52 18.38 38.39 -19.70
CA GLN A 52 19.17 38.05 -20.88
C GLN A 52 18.33 37.92 -22.16
N LYS A 53 17.02 37.63 -22.04
CA LYS A 53 16.06 37.62 -23.15
C LYS A 53 15.51 39.02 -23.49
N GLY A 54 15.99 40.07 -22.83
CA GLY A 54 15.60 41.45 -23.12
C GLY A 54 14.27 41.87 -22.50
N LEU A 55 13.84 41.22 -21.42
CA LEU A 55 12.65 41.62 -20.67
C LEU A 55 13.05 42.55 -19.51
N ALA A 56 12.24 43.58 -19.25
CA ALA A 56 12.40 44.43 -18.08
C ALA A 56 11.89 43.70 -16.84
N LEU A 57 12.54 43.88 -15.68
CA LEU A 57 12.18 43.20 -14.44
C LEU A 57 11.93 44.20 -13.31
N VAL A 58 10.98 43.87 -12.44
CA VAL A 58 10.77 44.61 -11.18
C VAL A 58 11.74 44.10 -10.12
N GLU A 59 12.45 45.01 -9.46
CA GLU A 59 13.36 44.66 -8.36
C GLU A 59 12.62 43.95 -7.21
N ARG A 60 13.10 42.77 -6.82
CA ARG A 60 12.49 41.95 -5.77
C ARG A 60 12.30 42.68 -4.44
N ALA A 61 13.26 43.49 -4.02
CA ALA A 61 13.16 44.29 -2.79
C ALA A 61 11.97 45.26 -2.81
N LYS A 62 11.63 45.81 -3.98
CA LYS A 62 10.47 46.68 -4.17
C LYS A 62 9.17 45.89 -4.05
N ILE A 63 9.13 44.69 -4.63
CA ILE A 63 7.96 43.80 -4.52
C ILE A 63 7.72 43.40 -3.06
N ASP A 64 8.75 42.93 -2.36
CA ASP A 64 8.65 42.49 -0.96
C ASP A 64 8.18 43.63 -0.03
N SER A 65 8.66 44.86 -0.26
CA SER A 65 8.22 46.04 0.48
C SER A 65 6.73 46.30 0.30
N ILE A 66 6.23 46.23 -0.94
CA ILE A 66 4.83 46.52 -1.26
C ILE A 66 3.91 45.40 -0.78
N LEU A 67 4.30 44.13 -0.92
CA LEU A 67 3.56 43.00 -0.36
C LEU A 67 3.40 43.12 1.16
N LYS A 68 4.48 43.48 1.85
CA LYS A 68 4.46 43.73 3.30
C LYS A 68 3.57 44.91 3.68
N GLU A 69 3.60 46.00 2.92
CA GLU A 69 2.79 47.20 3.15
C GLU A 69 1.29 46.91 2.95
N GLN A 70 0.94 46.19 1.89
CA GLN A 70 -0.44 45.83 1.57
C GLN A 70 -0.98 44.65 2.41
N LYS A 71 -0.14 44.08 3.29
CA LYS A 71 -0.44 42.85 4.06
C LYS A 71 -0.88 41.68 3.17
N LEU A 72 -0.37 41.63 1.94
CA LEU A 72 -0.62 40.56 0.99
C LEU A 72 0.50 39.52 1.11
N THR A 73 0.13 38.24 1.12
CA THR A 73 1.08 37.14 0.93
C THR A 73 1.17 36.80 -0.55
N ALA A 74 2.30 36.23 -1.00
CA ALA A 74 2.42 35.73 -2.37
C ALA A 74 1.34 34.66 -2.70
N SER A 75 0.90 33.91 -1.70
CA SER A 75 -0.24 32.98 -1.83
C SER A 75 -1.61 33.67 -1.96
N GLY A 76 -1.76 34.90 -1.46
CA GLY A 76 -2.97 35.72 -1.61
C GLY A 76 -3.11 36.34 -3.00
N LEU A 77 -2.08 36.24 -3.85
CA LEU A 77 -2.12 36.67 -5.26
C LEU A 77 -2.83 35.66 -6.17
N VAL A 78 -3.44 34.62 -5.59
CA VAL A 78 -4.42 33.80 -6.29
C VAL A 78 -5.70 34.61 -6.56
N GLU A 79 -6.00 35.63 -5.74
CA GLU A 79 -7.15 36.51 -5.95
C GLU A 79 -6.82 37.62 -6.95
N ARG A 80 -7.61 37.71 -8.04
CA ARG A 80 -7.42 38.69 -9.12
C ARG A 80 -7.36 40.13 -8.63
N ASP A 81 -8.26 40.53 -7.73
CA ASP A 81 -8.31 41.92 -7.25
C ASP A 81 -7.00 42.35 -6.58
N ASN A 82 -6.36 41.43 -5.85
CA ASN A 82 -5.06 41.68 -5.23
C ASN A 82 -3.96 41.74 -6.28
N LEU A 83 -4.04 40.89 -7.31
CA LEU A 83 -3.11 40.86 -8.42
C LEU A 83 -3.15 42.15 -9.24
N LEU A 84 -4.35 42.61 -9.63
CA LEU A 84 -4.55 43.86 -10.37
C LEU A 84 -4.04 45.07 -9.58
N LYS A 85 -4.44 45.18 -8.30
CA LYS A 85 -3.98 46.27 -7.42
C LYS A 85 -2.47 46.27 -7.26
N LEU A 86 -1.87 45.10 -7.03
CA LEU A 86 -0.43 44.99 -6.87
C LEU A 86 0.31 45.35 -8.17
N GLY A 87 -0.18 44.86 -9.32
CA GLY A 87 0.37 45.16 -10.64
C GLY A 87 0.42 46.67 -10.92
N GLN A 88 -0.68 47.37 -10.66
CA GLN A 88 -0.77 48.83 -10.78
C GLN A 88 0.22 49.55 -9.84
N LEU A 89 0.36 49.08 -8.60
CA LEU A 89 1.29 49.66 -7.63
C LEU A 89 2.76 49.51 -8.05
N ILE A 90 3.14 48.35 -8.57
CA ILE A 90 4.54 48.09 -8.94
C ILE A 90 4.89 48.48 -10.38
N ARG A 91 3.89 48.80 -11.21
CA ARG A 91 3.99 49.08 -12.65
C ARG A 91 4.61 47.93 -13.45
N ALA A 92 4.32 46.70 -13.04
CA ALA A 92 4.59 45.53 -13.86
C ALA A 92 3.53 45.45 -14.97
N ASP A 93 3.87 44.84 -16.10
CA ASP A 93 2.91 44.46 -17.13
C ASP A 93 2.44 43.00 -16.88
N GLY A 94 3.30 42.14 -16.33
CA GLY A 94 2.95 40.76 -15.96
C GLY A 94 3.57 40.26 -14.66
N PHE A 95 2.90 39.30 -14.02
CA PHE A 95 3.43 38.50 -12.91
C PHE A 95 3.80 37.10 -13.38
N LEU A 96 5.03 36.67 -13.10
CA LEU A 96 5.44 35.28 -13.19
C LEU A 96 5.37 34.64 -11.80
N LEU A 97 4.29 33.90 -11.54
CA LEU A 97 4.09 33.16 -10.30
C LEU A 97 4.71 31.77 -10.42
N ILE A 98 5.60 31.41 -9.51
CA ILE A 98 6.16 30.06 -9.37
C ILE A 98 5.73 29.53 -8.02
N SER A 99 5.06 28.38 -8.02
CA SER A 99 4.51 27.77 -6.81
C SER A 99 4.82 26.29 -6.72
N ILE A 100 5.03 25.79 -5.50
CA ILE A 100 5.13 24.35 -5.24
C ILE A 100 3.73 23.82 -4.98
N GLU A 101 3.31 22.84 -5.79
CA GLU A 101 2.06 22.12 -5.61
C GLU A 101 2.24 21.02 -4.54
N GLU A 102 1.25 20.91 -3.66
CA GLU A 102 1.20 19.78 -2.72
C GLU A 102 0.90 18.50 -3.50
N VAL A 103 1.86 17.57 -3.47
CA VAL A 103 1.73 16.25 -4.07
C VAL A 103 1.58 15.20 -2.97
N PRO A 104 0.88 14.07 -3.24
CA PRO A 104 0.83 12.96 -2.30
C PRO A 104 2.25 12.58 -1.85
N LYS A 105 2.42 12.34 -0.55
CA LYS A 105 3.72 12.15 0.15
C LYS A 105 4.63 11.05 -0.42
N GLU A 106 4.15 10.26 -1.38
CA GLU A 106 4.90 9.17 -2.01
C GLU A 106 5.99 9.66 -2.97
N ASN A 107 5.92 10.90 -3.47
CA ASN A 107 6.89 11.39 -4.44
C ASN A 107 7.90 12.39 -3.82
N LYS A 108 9.20 12.09 -3.98
CA LYS A 108 10.29 12.91 -3.42
C LYS A 108 10.51 14.22 -4.18
N ASN A 109 10.09 14.26 -5.45
CA ASN A 109 10.21 15.45 -6.28
C ASN A 109 9.00 16.34 -6.06
N LYS A 110 9.25 17.64 -5.91
CA LYS A 110 8.18 18.64 -5.79
C LYS A 110 7.70 18.99 -7.21
N LEU A 111 6.40 19.26 -7.34
CA LEU A 111 5.83 19.72 -8.60
C LEU A 111 5.75 21.25 -8.55
N LEU A 112 6.31 21.92 -9.55
CA LEU A 112 6.14 23.37 -9.71
C LEU A 112 4.97 23.66 -10.63
N ARG A 113 4.18 24.67 -10.28
CA ARG A 113 3.24 25.33 -11.18
C ARG A 113 3.72 26.74 -11.49
N ILE A 114 3.78 27.05 -12.78
CA ILE A 114 4.30 28.31 -13.33
C ILE A 114 3.17 29.02 -14.04
N ARG A 115 2.86 30.25 -13.62
CA ARG A 115 1.81 31.08 -14.21
C ARG A 115 2.33 32.44 -14.64
N LEU A 116 2.07 32.84 -15.88
CA LEU A 116 2.30 34.21 -16.35
C LEU A 116 0.95 34.93 -16.44
N ILE A 117 0.73 35.93 -15.59
CA ILE A 117 -0.56 36.63 -15.47
C ILE A 117 -0.39 38.09 -15.87
N ASP A 118 -1.25 38.58 -16.75
CA ASP A 118 -1.35 39.99 -17.11
C ASP A 118 -1.88 40.81 -15.93
N THR A 119 -1.22 41.94 -15.65
CA THR A 119 -1.59 42.83 -14.55
C THR A 119 -2.64 43.86 -14.91
N ALA A 120 -2.89 44.09 -16.20
CA ALA A 120 -3.91 45.04 -16.64
C ALA A 120 -5.31 44.43 -16.49
N HIS A 121 -5.49 43.18 -16.92
CA HIS A 121 -6.79 42.51 -16.96
C HIS A 121 -6.86 41.25 -16.10
N GLY A 122 -5.76 40.80 -15.50
CA GLY A 122 -5.74 39.62 -14.63
C GLY A 122 -5.81 38.30 -15.39
N LEU A 123 -5.50 38.30 -16.69
CA LEU A 123 -5.60 37.12 -17.57
C LEU A 123 -4.37 36.23 -17.47
N CYS A 124 -4.58 34.91 -17.50
CA CYS A 124 -3.49 33.94 -17.52
C CYS A 124 -3.01 33.67 -18.96
N PHE A 125 -1.73 33.95 -19.26
CA PHE A 125 -1.13 33.72 -20.58
C PHE A 125 -0.31 32.44 -20.68
N LEU A 126 0.11 31.91 -19.54
CA LEU A 126 0.85 30.66 -19.42
C LEU A 126 0.44 30.00 -18.11
N ASP A 127 0.04 28.73 -18.14
CA ASP A 127 -0.10 27.87 -16.97
C ASP A 127 0.51 26.51 -17.31
N THR A 128 1.64 26.20 -16.69
CA THR A 128 2.39 24.96 -16.97
C THR A 128 3.02 24.39 -15.70
N PHE A 129 3.46 23.14 -15.78
CA PHE A 129 4.10 22.44 -14.69
C PHE A 129 5.54 22.06 -15.03
N GLU A 130 6.42 22.12 -14.02
CA GLU A 130 7.81 21.69 -14.12
C GLU A 130 8.19 20.82 -12.92
N SER A 131 9.12 19.88 -13.13
CA SER A 131 9.68 19.11 -12.01
C SER A 131 10.65 19.99 -11.20
N TRP A 132 10.51 20.01 -9.89
CA TRP A 132 11.54 20.56 -9.00
C TRP A 132 12.58 19.49 -8.68
N ASP A 133 13.78 19.69 -9.22
CA ASP A 133 14.98 18.92 -8.92
C ASP A 133 16.14 19.90 -8.76
N ASP A 134 16.68 20.01 -7.53
CA ASP A 134 17.77 20.93 -7.19
C ASP A 134 19.01 20.67 -8.07
N THR A 135 19.18 19.45 -8.58
CA THR A 135 20.30 19.08 -9.46
C THR A 135 20.11 19.54 -10.91
N LYS A 136 18.88 19.93 -11.29
CA LYS A 136 18.50 20.34 -12.66
C LYS A 136 17.93 21.76 -12.72
N LEU A 137 18.28 22.61 -11.75
CA LEU A 137 17.81 24.00 -11.68
C LEU A 137 18.09 24.79 -12.97
N LYS A 138 19.26 24.59 -13.58
CA LYS A 138 19.63 25.29 -14.82
C LYS A 138 18.71 24.93 -15.99
N GLU A 139 18.49 23.63 -16.23
CA GLU A 139 17.61 23.16 -17.32
C GLU A 139 16.17 23.62 -17.09
N THR A 140 15.70 23.57 -15.84
CA THR A 140 14.37 24.05 -15.45
C THR A 140 14.23 25.56 -15.68
N THR A 141 15.25 26.34 -15.33
CA THR A 141 15.31 27.79 -15.59
C THR A 141 15.24 28.10 -17.09
N GLU A 142 16.01 27.38 -17.91
CA GLU A 142 16.02 27.58 -19.36
C GLU A 142 14.65 27.32 -20.00
N ARG A 143 13.92 26.28 -19.55
CA ARG A 143 12.55 26.00 -20.00
C ARG A 143 11.56 27.08 -19.56
N ILE A 144 11.58 27.47 -18.28
CA ILE A 144 10.69 28.54 -17.75
C ILE A 144 10.92 29.84 -18.52
N THR A 145 12.18 30.26 -18.66
CA THR A 145 12.53 31.53 -19.31
C THR A 145 12.21 31.51 -20.81
N GLY A 146 12.40 30.38 -21.48
CA GLY A 146 11.97 30.18 -22.87
C GLY A 146 10.46 30.35 -23.05
N ASN A 147 9.66 29.67 -22.23
CA ASN A 147 8.20 29.73 -22.29
C ASN A 147 7.66 31.12 -21.98
N VAL A 148 8.18 31.78 -20.94
CA VAL A 148 7.78 33.14 -20.55
C VAL A 148 8.17 34.15 -21.62
N SER A 149 9.39 34.06 -22.17
CA SER A 149 9.84 34.97 -23.23
C SER A 149 9.00 34.84 -24.50
N ALA A 150 8.47 33.65 -24.81
CA ALA A 150 7.59 33.47 -25.96
C ALA A 150 6.22 34.15 -25.78
N MET A 151 5.72 34.24 -24.54
CA MET A 151 4.41 34.82 -24.23
C MET A 151 4.47 36.31 -23.85
N ALA A 152 5.62 36.79 -23.36
CA ALA A 152 5.80 38.15 -22.87
C ALA A 152 5.40 39.27 -23.86
N PRO A 153 5.61 39.16 -25.19
CA PRO A 153 5.16 40.19 -26.13
C PRO A 153 3.65 40.49 -26.08
N LYS A 154 2.83 39.54 -25.60
CA LYS A 154 1.38 39.71 -25.48
C LYS A 154 0.97 40.67 -24.35
N LEU A 155 1.83 40.86 -23.34
CA LEU A 155 1.56 41.72 -22.17
C LEU A 155 1.51 43.21 -22.52
N ILE A 156 2.16 43.62 -23.61
CA ILE A 156 2.24 45.03 -24.04
C ILE A 156 1.41 45.30 -25.29
N LEU A 157 0.54 44.37 -25.69
CA LEU A 157 -0.37 44.59 -26.80
C LEU A 157 -1.38 45.68 -26.44
N PRO A 158 -1.53 46.72 -27.27
CA PRO A 158 -2.60 47.68 -27.11
C PRO A 158 -3.97 46.98 -27.09
N PRO A 159 -4.92 47.39 -26.23
CA PRO A 159 -6.24 46.75 -26.11
C PRO A 159 -7.03 46.65 -27.43
N ASP A 160 -6.83 47.60 -28.35
CA ASP A 160 -7.45 47.62 -29.68
C ASP A 160 -6.83 46.64 -30.69
N LYS A 161 -5.61 46.16 -30.41
CA LYS A 161 -4.89 45.19 -31.23
C LYS A 161 -4.99 43.76 -30.72
N ALA A 162 -5.23 43.60 -29.42
CA ALA A 162 -5.47 42.33 -28.75
C ALA A 162 -6.85 41.78 -29.11
N ILE A 163 -6.92 40.49 -29.42
CA ILE A 163 -8.15 39.77 -29.70
C ILE A 163 -8.31 38.69 -28.63
N PRO A 164 -9.09 38.95 -27.57
CA PRO A 164 -9.41 37.93 -26.59
C PRO A 164 -10.29 36.86 -27.22
N ILE A 165 -9.90 35.60 -27.11
CA ILE A 165 -10.67 34.46 -27.60
C ILE A 165 -10.85 33.47 -26.47
N GLY A 166 -12.09 33.13 -26.14
CA GLY A 166 -12.38 32.01 -25.25
C GLY A 166 -13.13 30.90 -25.98
N ILE A 167 -12.69 29.67 -25.78
CA ILE A 167 -13.43 28.48 -26.23
C ILE A 167 -14.35 28.07 -25.09
N VAL A 168 -15.65 28.23 -25.29
CA VAL A 168 -16.68 27.92 -24.28
C VAL A 168 -16.70 26.41 -24.00
N GLY A 169 -16.59 25.63 -25.08
CA GLY A 169 -16.55 24.17 -25.05
C GLY A 169 -16.75 23.61 -26.45
N ILE A 170 -16.55 22.30 -26.58
CA ILE A 170 -17.02 21.53 -27.72
C ILE A 170 -17.99 20.50 -27.16
N HIS A 171 -19.23 20.53 -27.63
CA HIS A 171 -20.32 19.71 -27.13
C HIS A 171 -20.57 18.54 -28.05
N ARG A 172 -20.92 17.39 -27.47
CA ARG A 172 -21.36 16.22 -28.22
C ARG A 172 -22.86 16.32 -28.47
N VAL A 173 -23.31 16.18 -29.71
CA VAL A 173 -24.72 16.17 -30.13
C VAL A 173 -25.01 14.85 -30.82
N GLU A 174 -25.82 14.00 -30.17
CA GLU A 174 -26.27 12.70 -30.71
C GLU A 174 -25.17 11.69 -31.11
N LEU A 175 -23.91 11.93 -30.75
CA LEU A 175 -22.82 10.97 -30.95
C LEU A 175 -22.70 10.01 -29.75
N ASP A 176 -21.96 8.93 -29.90
CA ASP A 176 -21.69 7.96 -28.82
C ASP A 176 -20.64 8.45 -27.79
N GLU A 177 -20.60 7.86 -26.60
CA GLU A 177 -19.60 8.13 -25.54
C GLU A 177 -18.16 7.92 -26.00
N ARG A 178 -17.91 7.04 -26.97
CA ARG A 178 -16.58 6.79 -27.56
C ARG A 178 -15.90 8.04 -28.15
N TYR A 179 -16.67 9.10 -28.39
CA TYR A 179 -16.20 10.38 -28.92
C TYR A 179 -16.05 11.48 -27.87
N GLN A 180 -16.35 11.18 -26.60
CA GLN A 180 -16.26 12.18 -25.53
C GLN A 180 -14.84 12.72 -25.36
N TRP A 181 -13.79 11.91 -25.56
CA TRP A 181 -12.41 12.41 -25.55
C TRP A 181 -12.12 13.50 -26.59
N LEU A 182 -12.79 13.51 -27.76
CA LEU A 182 -12.62 14.58 -28.76
C LEU A 182 -13.11 15.93 -28.22
N THR A 183 -14.16 15.93 -27.39
CA THR A 183 -14.66 17.15 -26.74
C THR A 183 -13.67 17.73 -25.72
N ARG A 184 -12.72 16.93 -25.24
CA ARG A 184 -11.65 17.35 -24.32
C ARG A 184 -10.39 17.75 -25.08
N ALA A 185 -10.00 16.97 -26.09
CA ALA A 185 -8.78 17.20 -26.86
C ALA A 185 -8.87 18.39 -27.83
N LEU A 186 -9.96 18.51 -28.60
CA LEU A 186 -10.09 19.55 -29.63
C LEU A 186 -10.03 20.99 -29.08
N PRO A 187 -10.68 21.35 -27.95
CA PRO A 187 -10.54 22.69 -27.39
C PRO A 187 -9.10 23.03 -27.02
N VAL A 188 -8.35 22.07 -26.48
CA VAL A 188 -6.95 22.28 -26.09
C VAL A 188 -6.07 22.45 -27.33
N MET A 189 -6.27 21.64 -28.37
CA MET A 189 -5.54 21.77 -29.64
C MET A 189 -5.84 23.10 -30.36
N LEU A 190 -7.12 23.49 -30.42
CA LEU A 190 -7.53 24.79 -30.97
C LEU A 190 -6.90 25.93 -30.18
N SER A 191 -6.93 25.86 -28.85
CA SER A 191 -6.31 26.87 -27.97
C SER A 191 -4.81 26.94 -28.18
N ALA A 192 -4.12 25.80 -28.19
CA ALA A 192 -2.68 25.72 -28.39
C ALA A 192 -2.26 26.34 -29.74
N ARG A 193 -2.99 26.02 -30.81
CA ARG A 193 -2.74 26.58 -32.15
C ARG A 193 -3.03 28.08 -32.24
N LEU A 194 -4.19 28.52 -31.74
CA LEU A 194 -4.60 29.93 -31.78
C LEU A 194 -3.68 30.80 -30.92
N ASN A 195 -3.19 30.27 -29.79
CA ASN A 195 -2.25 30.97 -28.91
C ASN A 195 -0.89 31.23 -29.56
N LYS A 196 -0.55 30.59 -30.69
CA LYS A 196 0.69 30.91 -31.45
C LYS A 196 0.58 32.22 -32.24
N GLU A 197 -0.63 32.75 -32.44
CA GLU A 197 -0.78 34.04 -33.11
C GLU A 197 -0.47 35.19 -32.13
N PRO A 198 0.41 36.15 -32.50
CA PRO A 198 0.83 37.20 -31.58
C PRO A 198 -0.31 38.07 -31.06
N ARG A 199 -1.36 38.29 -31.86
CA ARG A 199 -2.49 39.18 -31.51
C ARG A 199 -3.63 38.47 -30.78
N ILE A 200 -3.63 37.14 -30.75
CA ILE A 200 -4.68 36.37 -30.10
C ILE A 200 -4.30 36.12 -28.64
N ILE A 201 -5.21 36.45 -27.74
CA ILE A 201 -5.10 36.17 -26.32
C ILE A 201 -6.12 35.09 -25.99
N MET A 202 -5.66 33.89 -25.65
CA MET A 202 -6.57 32.83 -25.21
C MET A 202 -7.07 33.14 -23.79
N LEU A 203 -8.37 33.07 -23.60
CA LEU A 203 -9.03 33.20 -22.29
C LEU A 203 -9.26 31.82 -21.69
N GLU A 204 -8.86 31.62 -20.44
CA GLU A 204 -9.23 30.42 -19.69
C GLU A 204 -10.74 30.41 -19.38
N ARG A 205 -11.28 29.24 -19.00
CA ARG A 205 -12.72 29.12 -18.71
C ARG A 205 -13.11 29.95 -17.49
N GLU A 206 -12.23 30.03 -16.52
CA GLU A 206 -12.34 30.84 -15.30
C GLU A 206 -12.36 32.33 -15.67
N ASP A 207 -11.48 32.74 -16.58
CA ASP A 207 -11.45 34.10 -17.12
C ASP A 207 -12.75 34.42 -17.86
N LEU A 208 -13.24 33.52 -18.71
CA LEU A 208 -14.52 33.68 -19.41
C LEU A 208 -15.69 33.88 -18.46
N LYS A 209 -15.82 33.03 -17.44
CA LYS A 209 -16.87 33.16 -16.44
C LYS A 209 -16.78 34.52 -15.74
N MET A 210 -15.58 34.94 -15.39
CA MET A 210 -15.33 36.21 -14.76
C MET A 210 -15.69 37.40 -15.67
N LEU A 211 -15.34 37.36 -16.96
CA LEU A 211 -15.74 38.40 -17.91
C LEU A 211 -17.26 38.50 -18.01
N LEU A 212 -17.96 37.35 -17.99
CA LEU A 212 -19.42 37.30 -17.99
C LEU A 212 -20.02 37.86 -16.70
N ASP A 213 -19.42 37.59 -15.54
CA ASP A 213 -19.85 38.11 -14.24
C ASP A 213 -19.60 39.64 -14.14
N GLU A 214 -18.47 40.13 -14.67
CA GLU A 214 -18.08 41.55 -14.67
C GLU A 214 -19.00 42.40 -15.57
N LYS A 215 -19.47 41.84 -16.69
CA LYS A 215 -20.51 42.46 -17.55
C LYS A 215 -21.77 42.84 -16.77
N LEU A 216 -22.12 42.07 -15.75
CA LEU A 216 -23.30 42.33 -14.91
C LEU A 216 -23.06 43.48 -13.92
N LEU A 217 -21.81 43.87 -13.68
CA LEU A 217 -21.41 44.73 -12.56
C LEU A 217 -20.81 46.09 -12.96
N THR A 218 -20.21 46.26 -14.14
CA THR A 218 -19.45 47.49 -14.47
C THR A 218 -19.84 48.20 -15.78
N LYS A 219 -19.98 49.53 -15.72
CA LYS A 219 -19.89 50.48 -16.86
C LYS A 219 -18.46 51.04 -16.98
N GLY A 220 -17.44 50.19 -16.84
CA GLY A 220 -16.03 50.57 -16.60
C GLY A 220 -15.15 50.85 -17.83
N GLN A 221 -13.91 51.26 -17.58
CA GLN A 221 -12.90 51.66 -18.59
C GLN A 221 -12.45 50.52 -19.54
N ASP A 222 -12.64 49.25 -19.18
CA ASP A 222 -12.22 48.09 -19.99
C ASP A 222 -13.26 47.59 -21.00
N THR A 223 -14.35 48.34 -21.20
CA THR A 223 -15.41 47.96 -22.16
C THR A 223 -14.88 47.73 -23.58
N ALA A 224 -13.84 48.44 -24.03
CA ALA A 224 -13.28 48.25 -25.37
C ALA A 224 -12.62 46.86 -25.56
N PHE A 225 -11.85 46.41 -24.57
CA PHE A 225 -11.22 45.08 -24.57
C PHE A 225 -12.27 43.96 -24.46
N LEU A 226 -13.27 44.14 -23.60
CA LEU A 226 -14.35 43.16 -23.45
C LEU A 226 -15.24 43.08 -24.69
N ASN A 227 -15.53 44.20 -25.33
CA ASN A 227 -16.32 44.23 -26.56
C ASN A 227 -15.59 43.63 -27.77
N SER A 228 -14.25 43.51 -27.72
CA SER A 228 -13.47 42.82 -28.75
C SER A 228 -13.38 41.30 -28.51
N ALA A 229 -13.79 40.81 -27.34
CA ALA A 229 -13.73 39.40 -27.01
C ALA A 229 -14.62 38.54 -27.94
N ILE A 230 -14.08 37.40 -28.33
CA ILE A 230 -14.71 36.41 -29.19
C ILE A 230 -14.90 35.11 -28.42
N LEU A 231 -16.09 34.54 -28.54
CA LEU A 231 -16.44 33.26 -27.97
C LEU A 231 -16.57 32.24 -29.08
N ILE A 232 -15.89 31.10 -28.94
CA ILE A 232 -16.02 29.96 -29.85
C ILE A 232 -16.75 28.85 -29.11
N ASP A 233 -17.88 28.43 -29.68
CA ASP A 233 -18.74 27.38 -29.14
C ASP A 233 -18.87 26.28 -30.20
N GLY A 234 -18.49 25.06 -29.84
CA GLY A 234 -18.38 23.97 -30.80
C GLY A 234 -19.36 22.84 -30.57
N TYR A 235 -19.72 22.14 -31.65
CA TYR A 235 -20.63 21.00 -31.64
C TYR A 235 -20.06 19.88 -32.53
N LEU A 236 -19.89 18.69 -31.95
CA LEU A 236 -19.59 17.46 -32.65
C LEU A 236 -20.90 16.71 -32.88
N GLN A 237 -21.25 16.51 -34.14
CA GLN A 237 -22.49 15.83 -34.54
C GLN A 237 -22.22 14.82 -35.66
N ARG A 238 -23.17 13.93 -35.91
CA ARG A 238 -23.06 12.98 -37.03
C ARG A 238 -23.23 13.73 -38.35
N GLY A 239 -22.36 13.46 -39.33
CA GLY A 239 -22.45 14.02 -40.67
C GLY A 239 -23.66 13.48 -41.42
N GLU A 240 -24.34 14.34 -42.18
CA GLU A 240 -25.41 13.93 -43.09
C GLU A 240 -24.80 13.42 -44.39
N LYS A 241 -24.62 12.10 -44.53
CA LYS A 241 -24.52 11.50 -45.87
C LYS A 241 -25.90 11.51 -46.52
N GLU A 242 -26.12 12.41 -47.48
CA GLU A 242 -27.34 12.42 -48.28
C GLU A 242 -27.60 11.03 -48.90
N GLY A 243 -28.63 10.34 -48.39
CA GLY A 243 -29.26 9.20 -49.08
C GLY A 243 -28.78 7.79 -48.74
N ILE A 244 -27.78 7.58 -47.87
CA ILE A 244 -27.26 6.24 -47.58
C ILE A 244 -27.14 5.98 -46.07
N LYS A 245 -28.13 5.29 -45.50
CA LYS A 245 -28.05 4.70 -44.14
C LYS A 245 -27.24 3.40 -44.20
N LEU A 246 -25.93 3.47 -44.43
CA LEU A 246 -25.07 2.30 -44.25
C LEU A 246 -24.82 2.11 -42.75
N ARG A 247 -25.11 0.90 -42.26
CA ARG A 247 -25.06 0.57 -40.83
C ARG A 247 -23.63 0.31 -40.32
N ASP A 248 -22.64 0.25 -41.22
CA ASP A 248 -21.31 -0.30 -40.91
C ASP A 248 -20.14 0.52 -41.48
N GLU A 249 -20.36 1.69 -42.09
CA GLU A 249 -19.29 2.59 -42.52
C GLU A 249 -19.02 3.66 -41.46
N GLU A 250 -17.75 3.94 -41.22
CA GLU A 250 -17.21 4.89 -40.23
C GLU A 250 -18.11 6.12 -40.06
N ASP A 251 -18.49 6.41 -38.82
CA ASP A 251 -19.26 7.61 -38.51
C ASP A 251 -18.48 8.84 -38.96
N GLU A 252 -18.93 9.48 -40.04
CA GLU A 252 -18.46 10.81 -40.39
C GLU A 252 -18.89 11.74 -39.26
N ILE A 253 -17.93 12.27 -38.52
CA ILE A 253 -18.19 13.26 -37.46
C ILE A 253 -17.99 14.63 -38.08
N LYS A 254 -18.93 15.53 -37.84
CA LYS A 254 -18.87 16.94 -38.25
C LYS A 254 -18.57 17.79 -37.02
N LEU A 255 -17.54 18.62 -37.08
CA LEU A 255 -17.28 19.70 -36.13
C LEU A 255 -17.88 20.99 -36.67
N GLU A 256 -18.78 21.59 -35.91
CA GLU A 256 -19.37 22.90 -36.17
C GLU A 256 -18.92 23.88 -35.09
N LEU A 257 -18.19 24.93 -35.45
CA LEU A 257 -17.72 25.97 -34.52
C LEU A 257 -18.45 27.28 -34.79
N HIS A 258 -19.24 27.73 -33.83
CA HIS A 258 -19.90 29.03 -33.85
C HIS A 258 -18.99 30.07 -33.21
N MET A 259 -18.53 31.03 -34.00
CA MET A 259 -17.82 32.19 -33.54
C MET A 259 -18.83 33.31 -33.25
N LYS A 260 -18.91 33.71 -31.98
CA LYS A 260 -19.81 34.76 -31.49
C LYS A 260 -18.98 35.90 -30.92
N ASP A 261 -19.49 37.12 -31.01
CA ASP A 261 -18.95 38.21 -30.20
C ASP A 261 -19.34 38.04 -28.72
N PHE A 262 -18.78 38.88 -27.86
CA PHE A 262 -19.09 38.90 -26.43
C PHE A 262 -20.57 39.23 -26.09
N LEU A 263 -21.33 39.76 -27.05
CA LEU A 263 -22.78 39.99 -26.91
C LEU A 263 -23.60 38.77 -27.33
N GLY A 264 -22.95 37.70 -27.78
CA GLY A 264 -23.58 36.48 -28.27
C GLY A 264 -24.05 36.56 -29.71
N LYS A 265 -23.75 37.64 -30.44
CA LYS A 265 -24.09 37.77 -31.85
C LYS A 265 -23.14 36.91 -32.67
N GLU A 266 -23.71 36.02 -33.48
CA GLU A 266 -22.94 35.16 -34.37
C GLU A 266 -22.21 36.00 -35.44
N ARG A 267 -20.92 35.73 -35.60
CA ARG A 267 -20.04 36.33 -36.61
C ARG A 267 -19.79 35.37 -37.76
N ALA A 268 -19.45 34.13 -37.45
CA ALA A 268 -19.13 33.11 -38.43
C ALA A 268 -19.43 31.71 -37.87
N VAL A 269 -19.69 30.76 -38.77
CA VAL A 269 -19.81 29.34 -38.45
C VAL A 269 -18.84 28.58 -39.33
N PHE A 270 -18.01 27.75 -38.72
CA PHE A 270 -17.05 26.89 -39.42
C PHE A 270 -17.54 25.44 -39.31
N THR A 271 -17.53 24.73 -40.42
CA THR A 271 -17.94 23.33 -40.49
C THR A 271 -16.82 22.54 -41.13
N GLU A 272 -16.38 21.46 -40.48
CA GLU A 272 -15.37 20.55 -41.03
C GLU A 272 -15.61 19.11 -40.57
N LEU A 273 -15.17 18.13 -41.37
CA LEU A 273 -15.20 16.72 -40.98
C LEU A 273 -14.05 16.40 -40.01
N VAL A 274 -14.35 15.52 -39.05
CA VAL A 274 -13.42 15.02 -38.04
C VAL A 274 -13.26 13.53 -38.22
N HIS A 275 -12.04 13.11 -38.56
CA HIS A 275 -11.66 11.72 -38.41
C HIS A 275 -11.20 11.49 -36.97
N PRO A 276 -11.82 10.57 -36.20
CA PRO A 276 -11.49 10.36 -34.79
C PRO A 276 -10.02 10.03 -34.56
N ASP A 277 -9.39 9.32 -35.49
CA ASP A 277 -7.99 8.93 -35.37
C ASP A 277 -7.02 9.99 -35.95
N GLU A 278 -7.52 11.08 -36.55
CA GLU A 278 -6.69 12.16 -37.12
C GLU A 278 -7.23 13.57 -36.80
N PRO A 279 -7.53 13.90 -35.52
CA PRO A 279 -8.17 15.17 -35.15
C PRO A 279 -7.31 16.40 -35.48
N LEU A 280 -5.99 16.23 -35.61
CA LEU A 280 -5.05 17.27 -36.04
C LEU A 280 -5.45 17.87 -37.40
N THR A 281 -5.85 17.02 -38.35
CA THR A 281 -6.18 17.47 -39.71
C THR A 281 -7.35 18.44 -39.72
N THR A 282 -8.34 18.24 -38.85
CA THR A 282 -9.47 19.17 -38.65
C THR A 282 -8.98 20.52 -38.13
N VAL A 283 -8.10 20.52 -37.12
CA VAL A 283 -7.55 21.75 -36.54
C VAL A 283 -6.74 22.54 -37.58
N GLU A 284 -5.91 21.86 -38.38
CA GLU A 284 -5.11 22.48 -39.45
C GLU A 284 -5.97 23.13 -40.54
N LYS A 285 -7.18 22.61 -40.80
CA LYS A 285 -8.10 23.20 -41.77
C LYS A 285 -8.94 24.34 -41.20
N VAL A 286 -9.43 24.20 -39.97
CA VAL A 286 -10.38 25.16 -39.38
C VAL A 286 -9.68 26.41 -38.84
N VAL A 287 -8.52 26.28 -38.21
CA VAL A 287 -7.85 27.42 -37.57
C VAL A 287 -7.41 28.50 -38.56
N PRO A 288 -6.86 28.21 -39.75
CA PRO A 288 -6.58 29.25 -40.74
C PRO A 288 -7.81 30.07 -41.13
N ASN A 289 -8.99 29.45 -41.20
CA ASN A 289 -10.24 30.16 -41.48
C ASN A 289 -10.68 31.06 -40.33
N ILE A 290 -10.52 30.59 -39.09
CA ILE A 290 -10.73 31.41 -37.87
C ILE A 290 -9.77 32.61 -37.86
N ILE A 291 -8.48 32.40 -38.11
CA ILE A 291 -7.48 33.47 -38.11
C ILE A 291 -7.77 34.48 -39.21
N LYS A 292 -8.14 34.01 -40.41
CA LYS A 292 -8.50 34.87 -41.54
C LYS A 292 -9.70 35.75 -41.19
N GLU A 293 -10.72 35.20 -40.56
CA GLU A 293 -11.91 35.94 -40.11
C GLU A 293 -11.56 36.99 -39.03
N LEU A 294 -10.67 36.65 -38.09
CA LEU A 294 -10.32 37.55 -36.98
C LEU A 294 -9.33 38.65 -37.35
N LEU A 295 -8.32 38.33 -38.16
CA LEU A 295 -7.22 39.23 -38.48
C LEU A 295 -7.33 39.89 -39.85
N ASN A 296 -8.27 39.46 -40.69
CA ASN A 296 -8.29 39.78 -42.13
C ASN A 296 -6.96 39.48 -42.83
N ALA A 297 -6.21 38.51 -42.30
CA ALA A 297 -4.88 38.12 -42.76
C ALA A 297 -4.66 36.62 -42.58
N SER A 298 -3.78 36.03 -43.38
CA SER A 298 -3.35 34.65 -43.18
C SER A 298 -2.49 34.53 -41.92
N SER A 299 -2.50 33.35 -41.30
CA SER A 299 -1.55 32.99 -40.24
C SER A 299 -0.11 33.29 -40.66
N ILE A 300 0.64 33.92 -39.78
CA ILE A 300 2.06 34.23 -40.00
C ILE A 300 2.95 33.24 -39.23
N THR A 301 2.41 32.57 -38.19
CA THR A 301 3.17 31.64 -37.37
C THR A 301 3.14 30.23 -37.93
N VAL A 302 4.31 29.59 -38.01
CA VAL A 302 4.44 28.16 -38.34
C VAL A 302 4.08 27.35 -37.09
N TRP A 303 3.17 26.39 -37.24
CA TRP A 303 2.80 25.48 -36.16
C TRP A 303 3.64 24.20 -36.22
N GLU A 304 4.13 23.73 -35.08
CA GLU A 304 4.95 22.50 -34.96
C GLU A 304 4.23 21.44 -34.09
N PRO A 305 3.19 20.74 -34.61
CA PRO A 305 2.36 19.82 -33.82
C PRO A 305 3.15 18.74 -33.09
N LYS A 306 4.23 18.23 -33.70
CA LYS A 306 5.08 17.17 -33.11
C LYS A 306 5.76 17.61 -31.83
N LYS A 307 6.32 18.82 -31.84
CA LYS A 307 7.00 19.40 -30.68
C LYS A 307 6.01 19.70 -29.57
N GLU A 308 4.85 20.25 -29.93
CA GLU A 308 3.80 20.53 -28.96
C GLU A 308 3.20 19.24 -28.36
N ALA A 309 3.09 18.17 -29.14
CA ALA A 309 2.70 16.85 -28.64
C ALA A 309 3.70 16.31 -27.60
N GLU A 310 5.01 16.51 -27.83
CA GLU A 310 6.05 16.15 -26.86
C GLU A 310 5.95 16.97 -25.58
N GLU A 311 5.73 18.29 -25.69
CA GLU A 311 5.53 19.18 -24.53
C GLU A 311 4.32 18.74 -23.69
N PHE A 312 3.18 18.46 -24.33
CA PHE A 312 1.99 17.95 -23.65
C PHE A 312 2.22 16.56 -23.03
N PHE A 313 2.91 15.67 -23.73
CA PHE A 313 3.26 14.35 -23.19
C PHE A 313 4.11 14.46 -21.93
N LEU A 314 5.14 15.30 -21.95
CA LEU A 314 6.02 15.53 -20.81
C LEU A 314 5.24 16.12 -19.61
N GLN A 315 4.35 17.07 -19.87
CA GLN A 315 3.49 17.65 -18.83
C GLN A 315 2.54 16.61 -18.23
N GLY A 316 1.88 15.79 -19.07
CA GLY A 316 0.98 14.74 -18.64
C GLY A 316 1.69 13.63 -17.85
N ASP A 317 2.86 13.18 -18.31
CA ASP A 317 3.67 12.18 -17.61
C ASP A 317 4.22 12.72 -16.29
N LEU A 318 4.60 14.01 -16.25
CA LEU A 318 4.99 14.69 -15.02
C LEU A 318 3.85 14.69 -13.99
N LEU A 319 2.64 15.08 -14.39
CA LEU A 319 1.46 15.08 -13.53
C LEU A 319 1.12 13.67 -13.04
N LYS A 320 1.14 12.67 -13.95
CA LYS A 320 0.93 11.25 -13.62
C LYS A 320 1.92 10.77 -12.57
N LYS A 321 3.22 11.02 -12.76
CA LYS A 321 4.27 10.66 -11.80
C LYS A 321 4.02 11.25 -10.42
N HIS A 322 3.52 12.48 -10.35
CA HIS A 322 3.17 13.17 -9.12
C HIS A 322 1.78 12.80 -8.55
N GLY A 323 1.14 11.73 -9.05
CA GLY A 323 -0.16 11.26 -8.57
C GLY A 323 -1.34 12.16 -8.95
N ARG A 324 -1.13 13.18 -9.79
CA ARG A 324 -2.16 14.11 -10.29
C ARG A 324 -2.84 13.52 -11.52
N HIS A 325 -3.34 12.30 -11.39
CA HIS A 325 -3.82 11.53 -12.54
C HIS A 325 -4.96 12.19 -13.31
N LYS A 326 -5.89 12.85 -12.61
CA LYS A 326 -7.01 13.57 -13.25
C LYS A 326 -6.52 14.73 -14.12
N ASP A 327 -5.52 15.46 -13.63
CA ASP A 327 -4.95 16.61 -14.34
C ASP A 327 -4.06 16.16 -15.51
N ALA A 328 -3.49 14.95 -15.44
CA ALA A 328 -2.70 14.35 -16.50
C ALA A 328 -3.51 13.97 -17.75
N ILE A 329 -4.84 13.80 -17.63
CA ILE A 329 -5.68 13.28 -18.72
C ILE A 329 -5.66 14.22 -19.93
N SER A 330 -6.01 15.49 -19.71
CA SER A 330 -6.08 16.47 -20.79
C SER A 330 -4.77 16.60 -21.58
N PRO A 331 -3.59 16.80 -20.97
CA PRO A 331 -2.33 16.88 -21.72
C PRO A 331 -1.98 15.55 -22.40
N LEU A 332 -2.23 14.39 -21.80
CA LEU A 332 -1.98 13.10 -22.45
C LEU A 332 -2.92 12.86 -23.65
N GLU A 333 -4.20 13.22 -23.54
CA GLU A 333 -5.16 13.19 -24.65
C GLU A 333 -4.73 14.13 -25.78
N THR A 334 -4.27 15.34 -25.47
CA THR A 334 -3.80 16.30 -26.47
C THR A 334 -2.52 15.81 -27.16
N ALA A 335 -1.56 15.26 -26.41
CA ALA A 335 -0.35 14.67 -26.98
C ALA A 335 -0.70 13.53 -27.95
N TYR A 336 -1.59 12.64 -27.54
CA TYR A 336 -2.13 11.58 -28.38
C TYR A 336 -2.86 12.16 -29.61
N ALA A 337 -3.74 13.14 -29.46
CA ALA A 337 -4.49 13.73 -30.56
C ALA A 337 -3.60 14.43 -31.61
N LEU A 338 -2.49 15.03 -31.17
CA LEU A 338 -1.52 15.66 -32.07
C LEU A 338 -0.61 14.64 -32.78
N GLN A 339 -0.38 13.47 -32.19
CA GLN A 339 0.45 12.39 -32.73
C GLN A 339 -0.22 11.02 -32.49
N PRO A 340 -1.33 10.72 -33.19
CA PRO A 340 -2.17 9.55 -32.91
C PRO A 340 -1.50 8.22 -33.20
N ASP A 341 -0.40 8.19 -33.95
CA ASP A 341 0.40 6.98 -34.23
C ASP A 341 1.52 6.72 -33.19
N ASN A 342 1.73 7.63 -32.23
CA ASN A 342 2.79 7.49 -31.25
C ASN A 342 2.34 6.56 -30.10
N ILE A 343 2.81 5.31 -30.15
CA ILE A 343 2.54 4.27 -29.16
C ILE A 343 2.87 4.68 -27.72
N ILE A 344 3.89 5.52 -27.51
CA ILE A 344 4.28 5.97 -26.17
C ILE A 344 3.20 6.88 -25.59
N TYR A 345 2.60 7.74 -26.41
CA TYR A 345 1.58 8.69 -25.96
C TYR A 345 0.26 7.97 -25.67
N THR A 346 -0.20 7.10 -26.58
CA THR A 346 -1.38 6.24 -26.35
C THR A 346 -1.18 5.37 -25.11
N GLY A 347 0.02 4.80 -24.96
CA GLY A 347 0.39 3.95 -23.85
C GLY A 347 0.35 4.67 -22.51
N ALA A 348 0.90 5.88 -22.43
CA ALA A 348 0.87 6.68 -21.20
C ALA A 348 -0.54 7.16 -20.84
N LEU A 349 -1.36 7.52 -21.83
CA LEU A 349 -2.77 7.85 -21.64
C LEU A 349 -3.53 6.64 -21.05
N PHE A 350 -3.37 5.46 -21.66
CA PHE A 350 -3.95 4.23 -21.15
C PHE A 350 -3.45 3.88 -19.74
N GLU A 351 -2.14 3.97 -19.49
CA GLU A 351 -1.56 3.69 -18.17
C GLU A 351 -2.12 4.64 -17.10
N ASN A 352 -2.28 5.93 -17.41
CA ASN A 352 -2.88 6.89 -16.49
C ASN A 352 -4.33 6.51 -16.17
N GLU A 353 -5.16 6.29 -17.19
CA GLU A 353 -6.56 5.90 -17.01
C GLU A 353 -6.71 4.58 -16.26
N TRP A 354 -5.99 3.55 -16.70
CA TRP A 354 -6.04 2.24 -16.05
C TRP A 354 -5.49 2.29 -14.63
N GLY A 355 -4.42 3.04 -14.42
CA GLY A 355 -3.81 3.27 -13.11
C GLY A 355 -4.80 3.86 -12.11
N THR A 356 -5.58 4.87 -12.51
CA THR A 356 -6.60 5.47 -11.61
C THR A 356 -7.66 4.46 -11.17
N ARG A 357 -8.08 3.57 -12.06
CA ARG A 357 -9.08 2.53 -11.78
C ARG A 357 -8.51 1.43 -10.87
N VAL A 358 -7.25 1.04 -11.09
CA VAL A 358 -6.61 -0.05 -10.33
C VAL A 358 -6.24 0.37 -8.90
N ILE A 359 -5.78 1.61 -8.69
CA ILE A 359 -5.42 2.12 -7.35
C ILE A 359 -6.60 2.02 -6.37
N GLN A 360 -7.83 1.98 -6.86
CA GLN A 360 -9.06 1.93 -6.06
C GLN A 360 -9.48 0.51 -5.61
N GLY A 361 -8.63 -0.50 -5.82
CA GLY A 361 -8.84 -1.82 -5.22
C GLY A 361 -9.78 -2.74 -6.01
N GLY A 362 -9.90 -2.56 -7.33
CA GLY A 362 -10.53 -3.52 -8.23
C GLY A 362 -12.07 -3.64 -8.12
N HIS A 363 -12.70 -2.84 -7.26
CA HIS A 363 -14.13 -2.59 -7.36
C HIS A 363 -14.31 -1.31 -8.16
N THR A 364 -14.98 -1.42 -9.31
CA THR A 364 -15.50 -0.31 -10.11
C THR A 364 -16.59 0.44 -9.34
N VAL A 365 -16.25 0.96 -8.16
CA VAL A 365 -17.09 1.92 -7.47
C VAL A 365 -16.95 3.22 -8.26
N GLU A 366 -18.08 3.85 -8.59
CA GLU A 366 -18.21 5.16 -9.24
C GLU A 366 -17.57 6.28 -8.39
N THR A 367 -16.27 6.22 -8.15
CA THR A 367 -15.56 7.21 -7.32
C THR A 367 -15.28 8.51 -8.08
N GLY A 368 -15.71 8.62 -9.35
CA GLY A 368 -15.65 9.86 -10.13
C GLY A 368 -14.23 10.34 -10.49
N ILE A 369 -13.23 9.44 -10.48
CA ILE A 369 -11.82 9.82 -10.73
C ILE A 369 -11.37 9.56 -12.18
N SER A 370 -11.78 8.44 -12.79
CA SER A 370 -11.52 8.23 -14.24
C SER A 370 -12.56 9.00 -15.04
N ASN A 371 -12.10 9.79 -16.02
CA ASN A 371 -12.98 10.52 -16.93
C ASN A 371 -13.45 9.66 -18.11
N TYR A 372 -12.94 8.44 -18.23
CA TYR A 372 -13.24 7.52 -19.32
C TYR A 372 -14.39 6.61 -18.95
N SER A 373 -15.38 6.51 -19.85
CA SER A 373 -16.30 5.37 -19.90
C SER A 373 -15.54 4.08 -20.22
N ASP A 374 -16.13 2.92 -19.96
CA ASP A 374 -15.54 1.63 -20.37
C ASP A 374 -15.42 1.52 -21.88
N LEU A 375 -16.32 2.16 -22.63
CA LEU A 375 -16.30 2.20 -24.08
C LEU A 375 -15.14 3.05 -24.61
N GLU A 376 -14.93 4.26 -24.08
CA GLU A 376 -13.75 5.08 -24.42
C GLU A 376 -12.46 4.32 -24.11
N LEU A 377 -12.40 3.64 -22.95
CA LEU A 377 -11.22 2.88 -22.56
C LEU A 377 -10.96 1.71 -23.52
N ALA A 378 -12.01 1.00 -23.94
CA ALA A 378 -11.91 -0.07 -24.93
C ALA A 378 -11.40 0.43 -26.29
N CYS A 379 -11.88 1.59 -26.74
CA CYS A 379 -11.38 2.24 -27.96
C CYS A 379 -9.90 2.62 -27.84
N THR A 380 -9.48 3.23 -26.72
CA THR A 380 -8.07 3.55 -26.47
C THR A 380 -7.19 2.30 -26.48
N VAL A 381 -7.62 1.22 -25.83
CA VAL A 381 -6.89 -0.05 -25.83
C VAL A 381 -6.85 -0.67 -27.22
N SER A 382 -7.93 -0.57 -27.99
CA SER A 382 -7.96 -1.07 -29.37
C SER A 382 -6.89 -0.42 -30.24
N ARG A 383 -6.78 0.91 -30.15
CA ARG A 383 -5.73 1.66 -30.84
C ARG A 383 -4.34 1.28 -30.37
N LEU A 384 -4.12 1.20 -29.06
CA LEU A 384 -2.84 0.80 -28.48
C LEU A 384 -2.42 -0.60 -28.95
N VAL A 385 -3.34 -1.57 -28.98
CA VAL A 385 -3.06 -2.94 -29.44
C VAL A 385 -2.74 -2.97 -30.94
N ARG A 386 -3.42 -2.17 -31.77
CA ARG A 386 -3.09 -2.02 -33.19
C ARG A 386 -1.70 -1.42 -33.38
N GLN A 387 -1.36 -0.36 -32.65
CA GLN A 387 -0.02 0.24 -32.66
C GLN A 387 1.07 -0.74 -32.21
N ILE A 388 0.83 -1.50 -31.15
CA ILE A 388 1.74 -2.57 -30.68
C ILE A 388 1.94 -3.60 -31.80
N LYS A 389 0.87 -4.02 -32.47
CA LYS A 389 0.94 -4.99 -33.57
C LYS A 389 1.77 -4.45 -34.73
N THR A 390 1.42 -3.29 -35.26
CA THR A 390 2.14 -2.67 -36.38
C THR A 390 3.60 -2.41 -36.01
N GLY A 391 3.84 -1.92 -34.79
CA GLY A 391 5.18 -1.66 -34.28
C GLY A 391 6.02 -2.92 -34.10
N TYR A 392 5.41 -4.03 -33.70
CA TYR A 392 6.09 -5.32 -33.62
C TYR A 392 6.39 -5.90 -35.00
N GLU A 393 5.44 -5.79 -35.93
CA GLU A 393 5.59 -6.28 -37.31
C GLU A 393 6.65 -5.51 -38.10
N ASN A 394 6.78 -4.19 -37.87
CA ASN A 394 7.78 -3.36 -38.51
C ASN A 394 9.12 -3.27 -37.73
N GLY A 395 9.20 -3.85 -36.52
CA GLY A 395 10.40 -3.88 -35.70
C GLY A 395 10.67 -2.65 -34.83
N SER A 396 9.76 -1.67 -34.77
CA SER A 396 9.88 -0.48 -33.89
C SER A 396 9.51 -0.76 -32.43
N VAL A 397 8.82 -1.87 -32.14
CA VAL A 397 8.47 -2.33 -30.79
C VAL A 397 9.12 -3.68 -30.53
N SER A 398 9.95 -3.78 -29.50
CA SER A 398 10.63 -5.02 -29.14
C SER A 398 9.73 -5.99 -28.37
N ALA A 399 10.14 -7.26 -28.27
CA ALA A 399 9.46 -8.23 -27.42
C ALA A 399 9.44 -7.79 -25.94
N ASP A 400 10.51 -7.13 -25.47
CA ASP A 400 10.62 -6.64 -24.10
C ASP A 400 9.67 -5.47 -23.83
N ASP A 401 9.44 -4.61 -24.83
CA ASP A 401 8.44 -3.54 -24.71
C ASP A 401 7.03 -4.10 -24.61
N ILE A 402 6.72 -5.16 -25.36
CA ILE A 402 5.42 -5.85 -25.27
C ILE A 402 5.24 -6.51 -23.91
N LEU A 403 6.31 -7.04 -23.30
CA LEU A 403 6.25 -7.60 -21.96
C LEU A 403 5.93 -6.53 -20.90
N LYS A 404 6.40 -5.28 -21.07
CA LYS A 404 5.96 -4.16 -20.21
C LYS A 404 4.46 -3.90 -20.36
N TRP A 405 3.94 -3.96 -21.58
CA TRP A 405 2.50 -3.81 -21.84
C TRP A 405 1.68 -5.02 -21.39
N GLU A 406 2.24 -6.23 -21.33
CA GLU A 406 1.55 -7.44 -20.84
C GLU A 406 1.12 -7.28 -19.38
N GLU A 407 1.89 -6.54 -18.57
CA GLU A 407 1.52 -6.24 -17.20
C GLU A 407 0.30 -5.31 -17.11
N LEU A 408 0.15 -4.34 -18.01
CA LEU A 408 -0.96 -3.36 -17.98
C LEU A 408 -2.20 -3.85 -18.73
N ILE A 409 -2.00 -4.42 -19.92
CA ILE A 409 -3.07 -4.86 -20.82
C ILE A 409 -3.47 -6.31 -20.52
N GLY A 410 -2.51 -7.18 -20.23
CA GLY A 410 -2.68 -8.63 -20.17
C GLY A 410 -2.95 -9.18 -18.77
N LYS A 411 -1.90 -9.70 -18.10
CA LYS A 411 -2.05 -10.49 -16.87
C LYS A 411 -2.25 -9.62 -15.62
N GLY A 412 -1.67 -8.43 -15.59
CA GLY A 412 -1.47 -7.72 -14.33
C GLY A 412 -0.38 -8.38 -13.50
N GLY A 413 0.49 -7.58 -12.88
CA GLY A 413 1.21 -8.05 -11.68
C GLY A 413 0.22 -8.63 -10.67
N ALA A 414 0.68 -9.49 -9.74
CA ALA A 414 -0.11 -10.37 -8.85
C ALA A 414 -1.32 -9.78 -8.09
N TRP A 415 -1.55 -8.47 -8.17
CA TRP A 415 -2.56 -7.72 -7.42
C TRP A 415 -3.42 -6.79 -8.27
N LYS A 416 -3.03 -6.44 -9.50
CA LYS A 416 -3.62 -5.30 -10.23
C LYS A 416 -4.56 -5.70 -11.38
N GLY A 417 -4.40 -6.89 -11.96
CA GLY A 417 -5.19 -7.38 -13.11
C GLY A 417 -4.98 -6.52 -14.37
N GLY A 418 -4.56 -7.14 -15.48
CA GLY A 418 -4.48 -6.40 -16.74
C GLY A 418 -5.87 -6.07 -17.25
N TYR A 419 -5.98 -5.02 -18.08
CA TYR A 419 -7.27 -4.56 -18.58
C TYR A 419 -8.06 -5.65 -19.32
N LEU A 420 -7.45 -6.40 -20.24
CA LEU A 420 -8.14 -7.39 -21.08
C LEU A 420 -8.66 -8.60 -20.31
N ILE A 421 -8.11 -8.85 -19.12
CA ILE A 421 -8.67 -9.84 -18.23
C ILE A 421 -9.62 -9.22 -17.23
N ASN A 422 -9.83 -7.91 -17.14
CA ASN A 422 -10.71 -7.30 -16.14
C ASN A 422 -12.16 -7.22 -16.61
N SER A 423 -13.13 -7.16 -15.69
CA SER A 423 -14.56 -6.97 -16.00
C SER A 423 -14.86 -5.71 -16.82
N ALA A 424 -14.07 -4.64 -16.67
CA ALA A 424 -14.18 -3.43 -17.48
C ALA A 424 -14.01 -3.72 -18.99
N SER A 425 -13.25 -4.75 -19.38
CA SER A 425 -13.11 -5.15 -20.79
C SER A 425 -14.31 -5.93 -21.35
N SER A 426 -15.37 -6.07 -20.55
CA SER A 426 -16.56 -6.86 -20.88
C SER A 426 -17.87 -6.28 -20.35
N SER A 427 -17.88 -5.01 -19.94
CA SER A 427 -19.02 -4.41 -19.24
C SER A 427 -20.27 -4.25 -20.11
N THR A 428 -20.11 -4.03 -21.41
CA THR A 428 -21.21 -3.99 -22.40
C THR A 428 -20.93 -4.94 -23.57
N GLN A 429 -21.94 -5.22 -24.41
CA GLN A 429 -21.72 -6.05 -25.61
C GLN A 429 -20.77 -5.38 -26.60
N GLU A 430 -20.89 -4.07 -26.80
CA GLU A 430 -20.00 -3.31 -27.68
C GLU A 430 -18.55 -3.31 -27.17
N VAL A 431 -18.34 -3.10 -25.87
CA VAL A 431 -17.02 -3.21 -25.23
C VAL A 431 -16.47 -4.63 -25.38
N ARG A 432 -17.31 -5.67 -25.25
CA ARG A 432 -16.90 -7.06 -25.48
C ARG A 432 -16.44 -7.29 -26.92
N ASP A 433 -17.17 -6.78 -27.91
CA ASP A 433 -16.87 -6.98 -29.32
C ASP A 433 -15.55 -6.31 -29.71
N ILE A 434 -15.33 -5.05 -29.28
CA ILE A 434 -14.05 -4.33 -29.48
C ILE A 434 -12.90 -5.10 -28.84
N ASN A 435 -13.06 -5.52 -27.58
CA ASN A 435 -11.97 -6.17 -26.86
C ASN A 435 -11.73 -7.61 -27.33
N ARG A 436 -12.71 -8.29 -27.95
CA ARG A 436 -12.50 -9.61 -28.55
C ARG A 436 -11.46 -9.55 -29.68
N GLU A 437 -11.55 -8.52 -30.53
CA GLU A 437 -10.54 -8.27 -31.57
C GLU A 437 -9.17 -8.00 -30.93
N ASN A 438 -9.12 -7.13 -29.91
CA ASN A 438 -7.90 -6.78 -29.19
C ASN A 438 -7.24 -8.00 -28.55
N ARG A 439 -8.05 -8.86 -27.90
CA ARG A 439 -7.65 -10.13 -27.29
C ARG A 439 -6.99 -11.04 -28.32
N ASN A 440 -7.60 -11.22 -29.50
CA ASN A 440 -7.07 -12.05 -30.57
C ASN A 440 -5.70 -11.57 -31.06
N PHE A 441 -5.55 -10.26 -31.33
CA PHE A 441 -4.27 -9.70 -31.77
C PHE A 441 -3.19 -9.83 -30.70
N PHE A 442 -3.52 -9.49 -29.45
CA PHE A 442 -2.56 -9.56 -28.36
C PHE A 442 -2.09 -11.00 -28.12
N VAL A 443 -3.01 -11.96 -28.16
CA VAL A 443 -2.71 -13.40 -28.05
C VAL A 443 -1.80 -13.90 -29.18
N GLU A 444 -2.03 -13.46 -30.42
CA GLU A 444 -1.15 -13.79 -31.54
C GLU A 444 0.29 -13.32 -31.30
N ILE A 445 0.45 -12.09 -30.82
CA ILE A 445 1.74 -11.49 -30.49
C ILE A 445 2.41 -12.24 -29.34
N LEU A 446 1.69 -12.52 -28.26
CA LEU A 446 2.21 -13.28 -27.10
C LEU A 446 2.68 -14.69 -27.51
N LYS A 447 1.95 -15.36 -28.42
CA LYS A 447 2.38 -16.66 -28.97
C LYS A 447 3.68 -16.54 -29.76
N LYS A 448 3.85 -15.49 -30.58
CA LYS A 448 5.10 -15.22 -31.31
C LYS A 448 6.28 -14.96 -30.35
N ILE A 449 6.06 -14.17 -29.29
CA ILE A 449 7.09 -13.86 -28.27
C ILE A 449 7.45 -15.10 -27.45
N SER A 450 6.45 -15.88 -27.01
CA SER A 450 6.66 -17.10 -26.24
C SER A 450 7.58 -18.09 -26.96
N LYS A 451 7.41 -18.24 -28.29
CA LYS A 451 8.25 -19.11 -29.11
C LYS A 451 9.71 -18.63 -29.17
N ARG A 452 9.95 -17.33 -29.09
CA ARG A 452 11.31 -16.74 -29.10
C ARG A 452 12.01 -16.79 -27.74
N ASN A 453 11.27 -16.52 -26.67
CA ASN A 453 11.84 -16.30 -25.33
C ASN A 453 11.77 -17.55 -24.41
N ASN A 454 11.21 -18.66 -24.89
CA ASN A 454 10.94 -19.87 -24.09
C ASN A 454 10.16 -19.57 -22.78
N ASN A 455 9.37 -18.49 -22.78
CA ASN A 455 8.60 -18.06 -21.61
C ASN A 455 7.27 -18.82 -21.55
N ARG A 456 7.22 -19.83 -20.70
CA ARG A 456 6.07 -20.75 -20.56
C ARG A 456 4.83 -20.14 -19.92
N TYR A 457 4.94 -18.95 -19.34
CA TYR A 457 3.80 -18.29 -18.69
C TYR A 457 2.92 -17.53 -19.69
N LEU A 458 3.51 -17.01 -20.78
CA LEU A 458 2.76 -16.20 -21.76
C LEU A 458 1.65 -16.97 -22.48
N PRO A 459 1.84 -18.24 -22.89
CA PRO A 459 0.76 -19.02 -23.49
C PRO A 459 -0.42 -19.22 -22.53
N LEU A 460 -0.14 -19.40 -21.24
CA LEU A 460 -1.19 -19.53 -20.23
C LEU A 460 -1.94 -18.20 -20.03
N THR A 461 -1.24 -17.06 -20.01
CA THR A 461 -1.91 -15.74 -20.03
C THR A 461 -2.80 -15.61 -21.27
N ALA A 462 -2.29 -16.03 -22.43
CA ALA A 462 -3.02 -15.97 -23.69
C ALA A 462 -4.32 -16.82 -23.67
N VAL A 463 -4.37 -17.94 -22.93
CA VAL A 463 -5.60 -18.71 -22.72
C VAL A 463 -6.67 -17.86 -22.02
N TYR A 464 -6.32 -17.14 -20.95
CA TYR A 464 -7.27 -16.27 -20.24
C TYR A 464 -7.67 -15.05 -21.07
N ILE A 465 -6.70 -14.43 -21.74
CA ILE A 465 -6.95 -13.28 -22.61
C ILE A 465 -7.79 -13.71 -23.81
N SER A 466 -7.78 -14.95 -24.30
CA SER A 466 -8.52 -15.30 -25.53
C SER A 466 -9.98 -15.71 -25.32
N SER A 467 -10.55 -15.54 -24.12
CA SER A 467 -11.85 -16.14 -23.79
C SER A 467 -12.85 -15.13 -23.27
N ASP A 468 -14.05 -15.11 -23.87
CA ASP A 468 -15.12 -14.18 -23.48
C ASP A 468 -16.16 -14.82 -22.57
N ASN A 469 -16.16 -16.15 -22.49
CA ASN A 469 -17.05 -16.92 -21.65
C ASN A 469 -16.34 -18.18 -21.11
N PRO A 470 -16.90 -18.83 -20.07
CA PRO A 470 -16.33 -20.04 -19.49
C PRO A 470 -16.13 -21.20 -20.46
N TYR A 471 -16.98 -21.37 -21.47
CA TYR A 471 -16.86 -22.49 -22.42
C TYR A 471 -15.67 -22.29 -23.35
N GLU A 472 -15.49 -21.06 -23.86
CA GLU A 472 -14.30 -20.69 -24.63
C GLU A 472 -13.03 -20.83 -23.80
N LEU A 473 -13.06 -20.42 -22.53
CA LEU A 473 -11.93 -20.57 -21.63
C LEU A 473 -11.55 -22.03 -21.45
N ILE A 474 -12.51 -22.91 -21.20
CA ILE A 474 -12.27 -24.34 -21.05
C ILE A 474 -11.79 -24.98 -22.35
N LYS A 475 -12.34 -24.56 -23.50
CA LYS A 475 -11.85 -24.99 -24.81
C LYS A 475 -10.38 -24.59 -25.02
N ASN A 476 -10.03 -23.34 -24.76
CA ASN A 476 -8.66 -22.84 -24.92
C ASN A 476 -7.69 -23.51 -23.92
N PHE A 477 -8.16 -23.82 -22.70
CA PHE A 477 -7.42 -24.63 -21.74
C PHE A 477 -7.17 -26.06 -22.25
N ARG A 478 -8.17 -26.69 -22.87
CA ARG A 478 -8.03 -28.03 -23.46
C ARG A 478 -6.98 -28.04 -24.57
N GLU A 479 -7.05 -27.09 -25.49
CA GLU A 479 -6.07 -26.94 -26.58
C GLU A 479 -4.66 -26.71 -26.04
N PHE A 480 -4.51 -25.78 -25.07
CA PHE A 480 -3.23 -25.51 -24.44
C PHE A 480 -2.66 -26.70 -23.67
N ALA A 481 -3.50 -27.40 -22.92
CA ALA A 481 -3.10 -28.60 -22.20
C ALA A 481 -2.68 -29.74 -23.13
N GLN A 482 -3.36 -29.90 -24.26
CA GLN A 482 -2.96 -30.85 -25.31
C GLN A 482 -1.57 -30.54 -25.87
N GLU A 483 -1.20 -29.26 -25.98
CA GLU A 483 0.12 -28.83 -26.47
C GLU A 483 1.23 -28.98 -25.41
N VAL A 484 0.92 -28.72 -24.12
CA VAL A 484 1.96 -28.51 -23.10
C VAL A 484 2.03 -29.58 -22.01
N ILE A 485 0.92 -30.19 -21.60
CA ILE A 485 0.94 -31.20 -20.52
C ILE A 485 0.77 -32.62 -21.03
N LEU A 486 0.04 -32.82 -22.13
CA LEU A 486 -0.08 -34.14 -22.73
C LEU A 486 1.20 -34.50 -23.49
N PRO A 487 1.60 -35.77 -23.51
CA PRO A 487 2.80 -36.19 -24.24
C PRO A 487 2.66 -35.81 -25.72
N PRO A 488 3.74 -35.31 -26.36
CA PRO A 488 3.72 -34.97 -27.78
C PRO A 488 3.25 -36.17 -28.61
N LYS A 489 2.61 -35.91 -29.76
CA LYS A 489 2.40 -36.98 -30.75
C LYS A 489 3.76 -37.59 -31.07
N ILE A 490 3.85 -38.92 -31.08
CA ILE A 490 5.08 -39.69 -31.30
C ILE A 490 5.84 -39.09 -32.51
N GLY A 491 6.97 -38.41 -32.25
CA GLY A 491 7.80 -37.75 -33.26
C GLY A 491 8.04 -36.23 -33.10
N GLU A 492 7.36 -35.53 -32.19
CA GLU A 492 7.63 -34.11 -31.86
C GLU A 492 8.54 -33.99 -30.63
N MET A 493 9.29 -32.87 -30.49
CA MET A 493 10.33 -32.66 -29.46
C MET A 493 9.92 -33.22 -28.08
N GLU A 494 10.71 -34.15 -27.54
CA GLU A 494 10.51 -34.69 -26.19
C GLU A 494 10.70 -33.57 -25.16
N GLN A 495 9.59 -32.97 -24.69
CA GLN A 495 9.62 -32.16 -23.49
C GLN A 495 10.09 -33.03 -22.31
N SER A 496 11.06 -32.54 -21.55
CA SER A 496 11.52 -33.32 -20.40
C SER A 496 10.44 -33.38 -19.33
N PHE A 497 10.47 -34.43 -18.53
CA PHE A 497 9.49 -34.65 -17.45
C PHE A 497 9.37 -33.45 -16.49
N ASP A 498 10.47 -32.76 -16.21
CA ASP A 498 10.50 -31.56 -15.36
C ASP A 498 9.70 -30.42 -15.98
N GLU A 499 9.80 -30.24 -17.29
CA GLU A 499 9.09 -29.19 -18.03
C GLU A 499 7.58 -29.45 -18.03
N ARG A 500 7.20 -30.71 -18.27
CA ARG A 500 5.82 -31.16 -18.23
C ARG A 500 5.22 -31.04 -16.84
N TYR A 501 5.98 -31.33 -15.78
CA TYR A 501 5.48 -31.13 -14.42
C TYR A 501 5.32 -29.66 -14.09
N VAL A 502 6.28 -28.80 -14.44
CA VAL A 502 6.13 -27.36 -14.22
C VAL A 502 4.87 -26.85 -14.91
N ALA A 503 4.58 -27.30 -16.13
CA ALA A 503 3.33 -26.99 -16.81
C ALA A 503 2.09 -27.54 -16.08
N CYS A 504 2.08 -28.82 -15.69
CA CYS A 504 0.99 -29.42 -14.91
C CYS A 504 0.75 -28.65 -13.62
N ARG A 505 1.82 -28.28 -12.92
CA ARG A 505 1.78 -27.50 -11.69
C ARG A 505 1.18 -26.12 -11.94
N LEU A 506 1.64 -25.42 -12.96
CA LEU A 506 1.14 -24.09 -13.33
C LEU A 506 -0.34 -24.10 -13.73
N ILE A 507 -0.83 -25.17 -14.34
CA ILE A 507 -2.22 -25.26 -14.83
C ILE A 507 -3.15 -25.85 -13.77
N LEU A 508 -2.69 -26.80 -12.96
CA LEU A 508 -3.57 -27.62 -12.12
C LEU A 508 -3.39 -27.36 -10.61
N THR A 509 -2.17 -27.14 -10.11
CA THR A 509 -1.90 -27.17 -8.64
C THR A 509 -1.46 -25.84 -8.04
N GLN A 510 -0.87 -24.92 -8.81
CA GLN A 510 -0.48 -23.58 -8.34
C GLN A 510 -1.54 -22.51 -8.54
N LEU A 511 -2.50 -22.72 -9.44
CA LEU A 511 -3.60 -21.80 -9.56
C LEU A 511 -4.39 -21.75 -8.22
N PRO A 512 -4.96 -22.84 -7.66
CA PRO A 512 -6.00 -22.77 -6.62
C PRO A 512 -5.75 -21.82 -5.44
N ASP A 513 -4.52 -21.72 -4.93
CA ASP A 513 -4.22 -21.01 -3.67
C ASP A 513 -3.81 -19.52 -3.80
N ARG A 514 -3.38 -19.07 -4.99
CA ARG A 514 -2.99 -17.65 -5.21
C ARG A 514 -3.46 -17.05 -6.54
N TRP A 515 -3.82 -17.89 -7.51
CA TRP A 515 -4.18 -17.54 -8.88
C TRP A 515 -5.28 -18.46 -9.40
N GLY A 516 -6.17 -18.96 -8.53
CA GLY A 516 -7.06 -20.08 -8.86
C GLY A 516 -7.85 -19.75 -10.10
N PRO A 517 -8.20 -20.71 -10.98
CA PRO A 517 -9.22 -20.45 -11.99
C PRO A 517 -10.42 -19.71 -11.37
N TYR A 518 -10.77 -20.04 -10.13
CA TYR A 518 -11.72 -19.29 -9.31
C TYR A 518 -11.30 -17.84 -9.00
N ALA A 519 -10.14 -17.62 -8.34
CA ALA A 519 -9.68 -16.26 -7.97
C ALA A 519 -9.36 -15.37 -9.18
N LEU A 520 -8.96 -15.95 -10.30
CA LEU A 520 -8.82 -15.29 -11.58
C LEU A 520 -10.20 -14.98 -12.14
N SER A 521 -11.14 -15.94 -12.18
CA SER A 521 -12.50 -15.66 -12.67
C SER A 521 -13.20 -14.58 -11.86
N GLU A 522 -13.10 -14.57 -10.52
CA GLU A 522 -13.68 -13.52 -9.67
C GLU A 522 -13.07 -12.13 -9.93
N LYS A 523 -11.85 -12.09 -10.47
CA LYS A 523 -11.15 -10.85 -10.82
C LYS A 523 -11.13 -10.61 -12.32
N SER A 524 -11.79 -11.48 -13.09
CA SER A 524 -11.69 -11.42 -14.54
C SER A 524 -12.94 -10.86 -15.22
N GLN A 525 -12.89 -10.77 -16.55
CA GLN A 525 -14.04 -10.56 -17.41
C GLN A 525 -15.13 -11.64 -17.24
N LEU A 526 -14.83 -12.74 -16.54
CA LEU A 526 -15.74 -13.84 -16.26
C LEU A 526 -16.31 -13.82 -14.84
N ARG A 527 -16.16 -12.72 -14.09
CA ARG A 527 -16.58 -12.63 -12.67
C ARG A 527 -18.01 -13.08 -12.44
N GLU A 528 -18.94 -12.61 -13.26
CA GLU A 528 -20.36 -12.95 -13.17
C GLU A 528 -20.65 -14.42 -13.49
N GLN A 529 -19.71 -15.10 -14.17
CA GLN A 529 -19.82 -16.49 -14.62
C GLN A 529 -18.81 -17.42 -13.92
N SER A 530 -18.18 -16.95 -12.85
CA SER A 530 -17.16 -17.68 -12.07
C SER A 530 -17.65 -19.06 -11.60
N LYS A 531 -18.90 -19.13 -11.12
CA LYS A 531 -19.54 -20.41 -10.75
C LYS A 531 -19.64 -21.37 -11.95
N LYS A 532 -20.09 -20.87 -13.10
CA LYS A 532 -20.23 -21.71 -14.30
C LYS A 532 -18.88 -22.22 -14.79
N PHE A 533 -17.86 -21.37 -14.73
CA PHE A 533 -16.49 -21.77 -15.03
C PHE A 533 -15.98 -22.83 -14.05
N GLN A 534 -16.23 -22.69 -12.75
CA GLN A 534 -15.84 -23.71 -11.77
C GLN A 534 -16.46 -25.08 -12.07
N GLU A 535 -17.74 -25.14 -12.45
CA GLU A 535 -18.40 -26.38 -12.87
C GLU A 535 -17.68 -27.02 -14.05
N LEU A 536 -17.47 -26.26 -15.14
CA LEU A 536 -16.82 -26.76 -16.35
C LEU A 536 -15.34 -27.13 -16.12
N TRP A 537 -14.65 -26.39 -15.25
CA TRP A 537 -13.28 -26.69 -14.85
C TRP A 537 -13.19 -28.01 -14.09
N ILE A 538 -14.09 -28.25 -13.12
CA ILE A 538 -14.17 -29.52 -12.40
C ILE A 538 -14.42 -30.67 -13.38
N GLU A 539 -15.36 -30.52 -14.32
CA GLU A 539 -15.64 -31.52 -15.36
C GLU A 539 -14.40 -31.82 -16.20
N TYR A 540 -13.71 -30.78 -16.68
CA TYR A 540 -12.50 -30.94 -17.47
C TYR A 540 -11.37 -31.63 -16.68
N VAL A 541 -11.12 -31.21 -15.43
CA VAL A 541 -10.08 -31.86 -14.61
C VAL A 541 -10.45 -33.31 -14.29
N LYS A 542 -11.74 -33.65 -14.14
CA LYS A 542 -12.19 -35.05 -14.03
C LYS A 542 -11.84 -35.86 -15.27
N GLU A 543 -11.99 -35.32 -16.47
CA GLU A 543 -11.55 -36.00 -17.70
C GLU A 543 -10.02 -36.22 -17.72
N LEU A 544 -9.24 -35.24 -17.27
CA LEU A 544 -7.78 -35.37 -17.17
C LEU A 544 -7.34 -36.50 -16.22
N THR A 545 -8.16 -36.85 -15.21
CA THR A 545 -7.89 -38.02 -14.35
C THR A 545 -7.98 -39.37 -15.07
N GLN A 546 -8.58 -39.42 -16.26
CA GLN A 546 -8.73 -40.64 -17.06
C GLN A 546 -7.63 -40.81 -18.12
N ILE A 547 -6.74 -39.82 -18.28
CA ILE A 547 -5.66 -39.87 -19.27
C ILE A 547 -4.59 -40.88 -18.84
N LYS A 548 -4.02 -41.65 -19.78
CA LYS A 548 -3.03 -42.70 -19.45
C LYS A 548 -1.77 -42.16 -18.74
N ASP A 549 -1.39 -40.91 -19.00
CA ASP A 549 -0.19 -40.31 -18.44
C ASP A 549 -0.28 -40.12 -16.91
N PRO A 550 0.61 -40.74 -16.12
CA PRO A 550 0.54 -40.70 -14.66
C PRO A 550 0.82 -39.32 -14.06
N LEU A 551 1.60 -38.45 -14.72
CA LEU A 551 1.91 -37.12 -14.21
C LEU A 551 0.69 -36.20 -14.28
N VAL A 552 -0.03 -36.29 -15.40
CA VAL A 552 -1.27 -35.56 -15.63
C VAL A 552 -2.35 -36.04 -14.68
N ARG A 553 -2.51 -37.36 -14.51
CA ARG A 553 -3.48 -37.92 -13.54
C ARG A 553 -3.16 -37.51 -12.11
N PHE A 554 -1.90 -37.60 -11.69
CA PHE A 554 -1.47 -37.17 -10.36
C PHE A 554 -1.87 -35.71 -10.11
N SER A 555 -1.47 -34.81 -11.02
CA SER A 555 -1.70 -33.37 -10.88
C SER A 555 -3.19 -33.02 -10.94
N SER A 556 -3.97 -33.72 -11.76
CA SER A 556 -5.42 -33.51 -11.90
C SER A 556 -6.20 -34.02 -10.68
N CYS A 557 -5.83 -35.19 -10.16
CA CYS A 557 -6.39 -35.70 -8.90
C CYS A 557 -6.08 -34.76 -7.74
N LEU A 558 -4.86 -34.22 -7.70
CA LEU A 558 -4.46 -33.25 -6.69
C LEU A 558 -5.22 -31.92 -6.81
N CYS A 559 -5.43 -31.42 -8.03
CA CYS A 559 -6.27 -30.26 -8.29
C CYS A 559 -7.70 -30.48 -7.79
N LEU A 560 -8.33 -31.61 -8.11
CA LEU A 560 -9.69 -31.94 -7.64
C LEU A 560 -9.77 -32.02 -6.11
N ALA A 561 -8.78 -32.63 -5.47
CA ALA A 561 -8.69 -32.67 -4.01
C ALA A 561 -8.64 -31.27 -3.37
N GLN A 562 -8.10 -30.27 -4.08
CA GLN A 562 -7.98 -28.89 -3.62
C GLN A 562 -9.23 -28.04 -3.90
N ILE A 563 -9.86 -28.19 -5.08
CA ILE A 563 -10.97 -27.32 -5.52
C ILE A 563 -12.36 -27.83 -5.12
N LEU A 564 -12.51 -29.12 -4.83
CA LEU A 564 -13.76 -29.67 -4.33
C LEU A 564 -14.01 -29.23 -2.88
N LYS A 565 -15.26 -29.33 -2.43
CA LYS A 565 -15.64 -28.96 -1.06
C LYS A 565 -14.76 -29.71 -0.05
N ARG A 566 -13.98 -28.97 0.74
CA ARG A 566 -13.09 -29.52 1.77
C ARG A 566 -13.84 -30.49 2.69
N GLY A 567 -13.24 -31.67 2.92
CA GLY A 567 -13.81 -32.75 3.73
C GLY A 567 -14.83 -33.62 2.98
N SER A 568 -15.15 -33.33 1.72
CA SER A 568 -16.08 -34.17 0.95
C SER A 568 -15.45 -35.54 0.66
N PRO A 569 -16.27 -36.61 0.56
CA PRO A 569 -15.79 -37.93 0.16
C PRO A 569 -15.03 -37.91 -1.17
N GLU A 570 -15.51 -37.12 -2.14
CA GLU A 570 -14.88 -36.98 -3.45
C GLU A 570 -13.49 -36.35 -3.37
N ALA A 571 -13.31 -35.27 -2.59
CA ALA A 571 -12.00 -34.62 -2.43
C ALA A 571 -10.98 -35.58 -1.82
N LYS A 572 -11.41 -36.36 -0.82
CA LYS A 572 -10.61 -37.42 -0.20
C LYS A 572 -10.25 -38.52 -1.20
N GLU A 573 -11.23 -39.01 -1.96
CA GLU A 573 -11.03 -40.05 -2.97
C GLU A 573 -9.97 -39.62 -4.00
N TYR A 574 -10.08 -38.41 -4.56
CA TYR A 574 -9.09 -37.90 -5.51
C TYR A 574 -7.71 -37.71 -4.87
N CYS A 575 -7.63 -37.26 -3.62
CA CYS A 575 -6.34 -37.19 -2.93
C CYS A 575 -5.71 -38.58 -2.78
N LEU A 576 -6.48 -39.60 -2.39
CA LEU A 576 -6.00 -40.98 -2.27
C LEU A 576 -5.55 -41.55 -3.64
N LYS A 577 -6.27 -41.23 -4.72
CA LYS A 577 -5.83 -41.57 -6.09
C LYS A 577 -4.50 -40.90 -6.43
N ALA A 578 -4.31 -39.62 -6.07
CA ALA A 578 -3.03 -38.93 -6.27
C ALA A 578 -1.90 -39.58 -5.46
N VAL A 579 -2.15 -39.99 -4.20
CA VAL A 579 -1.18 -40.79 -3.40
C VAL A 579 -0.81 -42.06 -4.15
N ASP A 580 -1.81 -42.78 -4.66
CA ASP A 580 -1.59 -44.07 -5.31
C ASP A 580 -0.75 -43.91 -6.58
N ILE A 581 -1.13 -43.00 -7.48
CA ILE A 581 -0.40 -42.71 -8.72
C ILE A 581 1.06 -42.30 -8.42
N LEU A 582 1.26 -41.47 -7.39
CA LEU A 582 2.59 -41.03 -6.95
C LEU A 582 3.46 -42.21 -6.53
N LEU A 583 2.88 -43.21 -5.86
CA LEU A 583 3.61 -44.36 -5.31
C LEU A 583 3.78 -45.51 -6.32
N THR A 584 2.81 -45.74 -7.21
CA THR A 584 2.77 -46.94 -8.07
C THR A 584 3.14 -46.68 -9.52
N GLU A 585 2.93 -45.46 -10.04
CA GLU A 585 3.03 -45.20 -11.48
C GLU A 585 4.10 -44.16 -11.84
N LEU A 586 4.25 -43.11 -11.03
CA LEU A 586 5.33 -42.12 -11.23
C LEU A 586 6.70 -42.62 -10.78
N ASN A 587 6.76 -43.86 -10.27
CA ASN A 587 7.95 -44.67 -9.99
C ASN A 587 9.15 -43.98 -9.33
N SER A 588 9.03 -42.79 -8.72
CA SER A 588 10.16 -42.18 -8.01
C SER A 588 9.90 -40.92 -7.18
N PRO A 589 9.22 -41.01 -6.01
CA PRO A 589 9.71 -40.29 -4.86
C PRO A 589 11.03 -40.90 -4.32
N ASN A 590 11.49 -42.07 -4.82
CA ASN A 590 12.51 -42.92 -4.15
C ASN A 590 13.72 -43.37 -5.03
N GLU A 591 13.81 -43.06 -6.33
CA GLU A 591 15.03 -43.34 -7.11
C GLU A 591 16.14 -42.31 -6.80
N PRO A 592 17.43 -42.73 -6.83
CA PRO A 592 18.57 -41.84 -6.68
C PRO A 592 18.60 -40.74 -7.75
N PHE A 593 19.03 -39.55 -7.33
CA PHE A 593 18.93 -38.30 -8.11
C PHE A 593 19.83 -38.31 -9.34
N LYS A 594 19.25 -38.02 -10.51
CA LYS A 594 19.97 -37.23 -11.51
C LYS A 594 19.95 -35.77 -11.06
N SER A 595 21.09 -35.08 -11.14
CA SER A 595 21.42 -33.82 -10.45
C SER A 595 20.43 -32.65 -10.61
N ASN A 596 19.52 -32.68 -11.59
CA ASN A 596 18.59 -31.59 -11.88
C ASN A 596 17.14 -31.80 -11.33
N SER A 597 16.82 -32.97 -10.76
CA SER A 597 15.44 -33.37 -10.38
C SER A 597 14.96 -32.96 -8.96
N ARG A 598 15.83 -32.35 -8.14
CA ARG A 598 15.56 -32.12 -6.71
C ARG A 598 14.44 -31.11 -6.45
N THR A 599 14.50 -29.94 -7.09
CA THR A 599 13.54 -28.84 -6.92
C THR A 599 12.11 -29.24 -7.30
N TYR A 600 12.00 -30.10 -8.32
CA TYR A 600 10.74 -30.65 -8.81
C TYR A 600 10.10 -31.60 -7.77
N LYS A 601 10.85 -32.61 -7.30
CA LYS A 601 10.33 -33.56 -6.32
C LYS A 601 9.96 -32.85 -5.01
N GLU A 602 10.73 -31.85 -4.60
CA GLU A 602 10.36 -30.97 -3.47
C GLU A 602 9.03 -30.23 -3.72
N SER A 603 8.81 -29.74 -4.95
CA SER A 603 7.55 -29.09 -5.34
C SER A 603 6.37 -30.06 -5.33
N MET A 604 6.49 -31.28 -5.88
CA MET A 604 5.43 -32.29 -5.83
C MET A 604 5.04 -32.65 -4.41
N ARG A 605 6.05 -32.83 -3.55
CA ARG A 605 5.83 -33.15 -2.14
C ARG A 605 5.11 -32.02 -1.44
N SER A 606 5.49 -30.78 -1.72
CA SER A 606 4.78 -29.59 -1.21
C SER A 606 3.34 -29.56 -1.70
N ASP A 607 3.11 -29.75 -3.00
CA ASP A 607 1.78 -29.76 -3.60
C ASP A 607 0.93 -30.90 -3.00
N MET A 608 1.52 -32.08 -2.78
CA MET A 608 0.86 -33.24 -2.17
C MET A 608 0.44 -32.98 -0.72
N LYS A 609 1.34 -32.39 0.08
CA LYS A 609 1.02 -31.96 1.45
C LYS A 609 -0.13 -30.94 1.46
N CYS A 610 -0.13 -29.99 0.51
CA CYS A 610 -1.26 -29.08 0.33
C CYS A 610 -2.54 -29.85 0.00
N GLY A 611 -2.52 -30.77 -0.97
CA GLY A 611 -3.70 -31.56 -1.35
C GLY A 611 -4.30 -32.37 -0.22
N ILE A 612 -3.49 -33.09 0.57
CA ILE A 612 -3.96 -33.83 1.76
C ILE A 612 -4.68 -32.86 2.71
N ARG A 613 -4.09 -31.71 2.96
CA ARG A 613 -4.66 -30.69 3.86
C ARG A 613 -5.99 -30.11 3.34
N PHE A 614 -6.08 -29.82 2.04
CA PHE A 614 -7.27 -29.24 1.42
C PHE A 614 -8.40 -30.25 1.25
N ALA A 615 -8.08 -31.53 1.07
CA ALA A 615 -9.05 -32.61 1.06
C ALA A 615 -9.79 -32.75 2.40
N GLY A 616 -9.20 -32.27 3.51
CA GLY A 616 -9.86 -32.21 4.81
C GLY A 616 -10.05 -33.58 5.46
N PHE A 617 -9.02 -34.43 5.36
CA PHE A 617 -8.99 -35.70 6.07
C PHE A 617 -9.01 -35.48 7.60
N PRO A 618 -9.74 -36.31 8.34
CA PRO A 618 -9.50 -36.54 9.77
C PRO A 618 -8.05 -36.94 10.02
N TYR A 619 -7.56 -36.69 11.23
CA TYR A 619 -6.13 -36.84 11.52
C TYR A 619 -5.67 -38.30 11.41
N ASP A 620 -6.44 -39.28 11.87
CA ASP A 620 -6.17 -40.72 11.69
C ASP A 620 -6.01 -41.13 10.21
N GLU A 621 -6.88 -40.62 9.33
CA GLU A 621 -6.82 -40.85 7.89
C GLU A 621 -5.58 -40.19 7.28
N GLU A 622 -5.23 -38.95 7.69
CA GLU A 622 -3.98 -38.29 7.26
C GLU A 622 -2.74 -39.10 7.66
N VAL A 623 -2.69 -39.59 8.90
CA VAL A 623 -1.59 -40.43 9.38
C VAL A 623 -1.50 -41.72 8.56
N SER A 624 -2.63 -42.34 8.24
CA SER A 624 -2.67 -43.53 7.37
C SER A 624 -2.10 -43.25 5.97
N ILE A 625 -2.38 -42.08 5.40
CA ILE A 625 -1.80 -41.65 4.12
C ILE A 625 -0.29 -41.48 4.24
N PHE A 626 0.18 -40.81 5.30
CA PHE A 626 1.62 -40.64 5.52
C PHE A 626 2.32 -41.97 5.76
N GLU A 627 1.74 -42.90 6.52
CA GLU A 627 2.26 -44.26 6.65
C GLU A 627 2.39 -44.91 5.27
N LYS A 628 1.36 -44.85 4.42
CA LYS A 628 1.41 -45.39 3.05
C LYS A 628 2.55 -44.78 2.22
N ILE A 629 2.83 -43.47 2.38
CA ILE A 629 3.90 -42.76 1.67
C ILE A 629 5.29 -43.12 2.22
N TYR A 630 5.45 -43.18 3.54
CA TYR A 630 6.74 -43.36 4.20
C TYR A 630 7.15 -44.83 4.39
N GLU A 631 6.21 -45.77 4.43
CA GLU A 631 6.48 -47.19 4.66
C GLU A 631 7.53 -47.75 3.68
N PRO A 632 7.40 -47.57 2.35
CA PRO A 632 8.40 -48.08 1.41
C PRO A 632 9.79 -47.44 1.60
N LEU A 633 9.82 -46.16 2.00
CA LEU A 633 11.06 -45.43 2.28
C LEU A 633 11.78 -45.94 3.53
N ILE A 634 11.00 -46.25 4.57
CA ILE A 634 11.52 -46.80 5.82
C ILE A 634 12.08 -48.20 5.58
N VAL A 635 11.31 -49.07 4.90
CA VAL A 635 11.73 -50.45 4.58
C VAL A 635 13.02 -50.48 3.75
N ASN A 636 13.13 -49.57 2.77
CA ASN A 636 14.30 -49.47 1.90
C ASN A 636 15.46 -48.66 2.50
N LYS A 637 15.30 -48.10 3.71
CA LYS A 637 16.26 -47.19 4.37
C LYS A 637 16.70 -46.00 3.48
N ASP A 638 15.78 -45.44 2.71
CA ASP A 638 16.07 -44.34 1.77
C ASP A 638 16.04 -42.98 2.49
N CYS A 639 17.14 -42.71 3.21
CA CYS A 639 17.31 -41.50 3.99
C CYS A 639 17.28 -40.21 3.16
N HIS A 640 17.70 -40.26 1.89
CA HIS A 640 17.69 -39.07 1.05
C HIS A 640 16.25 -38.62 0.77
N ASN A 641 15.38 -39.55 0.37
CA ASN A 641 14.01 -39.19 0.04
C ASN A 641 13.17 -38.90 1.28
N LEU A 642 13.42 -39.57 2.41
CA LEU A 642 12.85 -39.20 3.71
C LEU A 642 13.18 -37.74 4.08
N MET A 643 14.42 -37.30 3.87
CA MET A 643 14.86 -35.93 4.18
C MET A 643 14.10 -34.89 3.34
N LEU A 644 13.89 -35.16 2.07
CA LEU A 644 13.19 -34.22 1.19
C LEU A 644 11.69 -34.15 1.47
N TRP A 645 11.07 -35.23 1.95
CA TRP A 645 9.68 -35.20 2.42
C TRP A 645 9.50 -34.37 3.68
N ARG A 646 10.57 -34.03 4.43
CA ARG A 646 10.55 -33.21 5.65
C ARG A 646 9.36 -33.58 6.56
N PRO A 647 9.38 -34.76 7.19
CA PRO A 647 8.23 -35.32 7.91
C PRO A 647 7.74 -34.43 9.05
N THR A 648 8.61 -33.58 9.59
CA THR A 648 8.38 -32.65 10.71
C THR A 648 7.73 -31.33 10.30
N LEU A 649 7.92 -30.88 9.06
CA LEU A 649 7.26 -29.69 8.49
C LEU A 649 5.78 -29.93 8.18
N ILE A 650 5.28 -31.15 8.41
CA ILE A 650 3.84 -31.43 8.53
C ILE A 650 3.26 -30.74 9.78
N GLY A 651 4.12 -30.27 10.71
CA GLY A 651 3.84 -29.42 11.87
C GLY A 651 2.53 -28.65 11.76
N PHE A 652 1.48 -29.31 12.23
CA PHE A 652 0.08 -28.99 11.99
C PHE A 652 -0.20 -27.52 12.30
N ALA A 653 -0.63 -26.76 11.28
CA ALA A 653 -1.47 -25.61 11.54
C ALA A 653 -2.74 -26.14 12.27
N PRO A 654 -3.23 -25.45 13.30
CA PRO A 654 -4.07 -25.99 14.38
C PRO A 654 -5.52 -26.36 14.00
N ILE A 655 -5.79 -26.75 12.76
CA ILE A 655 -7.15 -26.97 12.26
C ILE A 655 -7.80 -28.20 12.94
N PHE A 656 -7.02 -29.24 13.24
CA PHE A 656 -7.51 -30.42 13.97
C PHE A 656 -6.63 -30.73 15.18
N ARG A 657 -7.25 -31.08 16.31
CA ARG A 657 -6.56 -31.57 17.51
C ARG A 657 -6.61 -33.10 17.47
N PRO A 658 -5.47 -33.79 17.24
CA PRO A 658 -5.46 -35.25 17.28
C PRO A 658 -5.85 -35.77 18.66
N THR A 659 -6.51 -36.91 18.68
CA THR A 659 -6.68 -37.75 19.86
C THR A 659 -5.32 -38.33 20.30
N PRO A 660 -5.18 -38.76 21.57
CA PRO A 660 -3.97 -39.43 22.04
C PRO A 660 -3.55 -40.63 21.20
N GLU A 661 -4.51 -41.42 20.71
CA GLU A 661 -4.26 -42.63 19.92
C GLU A 661 -3.74 -42.29 18.51
N GLU A 662 -4.36 -41.31 17.87
CA GLU A 662 -3.91 -40.73 16.60
C GLU A 662 -2.48 -40.18 16.68
N GLU A 663 -2.18 -39.41 17.73
CA GLU A 663 -0.81 -38.92 17.94
C GLU A 663 0.16 -40.07 18.23
N ARG A 664 -0.22 -41.08 19.03
CA ARG A 664 0.59 -42.27 19.29
C ARG A 664 1.01 -42.96 18.00
N ARG A 665 0.07 -43.11 17.07
CA ARG A 665 0.32 -43.74 15.77
C ARG A 665 1.32 -42.92 14.94
N TYR A 666 1.14 -41.61 14.88
CA TYR A 666 2.07 -40.72 14.17
C TYR A 666 3.47 -40.66 14.81
N ILE A 667 3.56 -40.67 16.14
CA ILE A 667 4.82 -40.78 16.89
C ILE A 667 5.57 -42.04 16.49
N LYS A 668 4.89 -43.21 16.46
CA LYS A 668 5.51 -44.47 16.05
C LYS A 668 6.06 -44.41 14.63
N LEU A 669 5.35 -43.76 13.70
CA LEU A 669 5.84 -43.54 12.34
C LEU A 669 7.12 -42.68 12.35
N LEU A 670 7.13 -41.58 13.09
CA LEU A 670 8.29 -40.70 13.20
C LEU A 670 9.50 -41.36 13.88
N GLU A 671 9.28 -42.22 14.89
CA GLU A 671 10.33 -43.02 15.53
C GLU A 671 11.01 -43.94 14.51
N ARG A 672 10.22 -44.65 13.70
CA ARG A 672 10.74 -45.52 12.64
C ARG A 672 11.53 -44.75 11.57
N ILE A 673 11.10 -43.52 11.24
CA ILE A 673 11.85 -42.63 10.35
C ILE A 673 13.16 -42.16 11.00
N ALA A 674 13.13 -41.83 12.30
CA ALA A 674 14.33 -41.44 13.05
C ALA A 674 15.37 -42.58 13.08
N ASP A 675 14.94 -43.82 13.31
CA ASP A 675 15.82 -45.01 13.28
C ASP A 675 16.54 -45.14 11.95
N VAL A 676 15.82 -44.92 10.84
CA VAL A 676 16.41 -44.93 9.49
C VAL A 676 17.49 -43.85 9.37
N PHE A 677 17.20 -42.60 9.75
CA PHE A 677 18.18 -41.51 9.72
C PHE A 677 19.43 -41.78 10.58
N GLU A 678 19.25 -42.39 11.76
CA GLU A 678 20.35 -42.79 12.64
C GLU A 678 21.25 -43.82 11.99
N THR A 679 20.67 -44.82 11.32
CA THR A 679 21.46 -45.87 10.64
C THR A 679 22.20 -45.39 9.39
N CYS A 680 21.69 -44.37 8.68
CA CYS A 680 22.33 -43.86 7.46
C CYS A 680 23.46 -42.84 7.70
N GLY A 681 23.65 -42.34 8.93
CA GLY A 681 24.68 -41.31 9.21
C GLY A 681 24.47 -39.99 8.46
N THR A 682 23.22 -39.62 8.16
CA THR A 682 22.87 -38.44 7.35
C THR A 682 22.77 -37.15 8.16
N ASP A 683 22.42 -36.06 7.48
CA ASP A 683 22.42 -34.70 8.00
C ASP A 683 21.61 -34.54 9.30
N LYS A 684 22.29 -34.08 10.37
CA LYS A 684 21.79 -34.14 11.76
C LYS A 684 20.54 -33.29 11.99
N TRP A 685 20.25 -32.31 11.13
CA TRP A 685 19.16 -31.35 11.40
C TRP A 685 17.76 -31.96 11.25
N VAL A 686 17.50 -32.85 10.28
CA VAL A 686 16.17 -33.48 10.12
C VAL A 686 15.88 -34.41 11.30
N LEU A 687 16.88 -35.20 11.68
CA LEU A 687 16.79 -36.07 12.85
C LEU A 687 16.54 -35.27 14.13
N THR A 688 17.19 -34.11 14.27
CA THR A 688 16.96 -33.18 15.38
C THR A 688 15.52 -32.67 15.36
N GLU A 689 15.00 -32.26 14.20
CA GLU A 689 13.62 -31.78 14.06
C GLU A 689 12.59 -32.87 14.42
N ILE A 690 12.87 -34.14 14.05
CA ILE A 690 12.02 -35.29 14.40
C ILE A 690 12.06 -35.55 15.91
N LYS A 691 13.25 -35.60 16.51
CA LYS A 691 13.42 -35.78 17.95
C LYS A 691 12.73 -34.68 18.74
N ASP A 692 12.86 -33.42 18.30
CA ASP A 692 12.16 -32.30 18.88
C ASP A 692 10.64 -32.48 18.80
N TYR A 693 10.10 -32.90 17.65
CA TYR A 693 8.67 -33.18 17.53
C TYR A 693 8.23 -34.33 18.46
N LEU A 694 8.97 -35.44 18.51
CA LEU A 694 8.67 -36.59 19.37
C LEU A 694 8.62 -36.20 20.84
N ILE A 695 9.59 -35.42 21.32
CA ILE A 695 9.60 -34.85 22.67
C ILE A 695 8.35 -34.00 22.88
N ARG A 696 7.99 -33.15 21.90
CA ARG A 696 6.81 -32.30 22.00
C ARG A 696 5.49 -33.09 22.09
N ALA A 697 5.37 -34.14 21.28
CA ALA A 697 4.19 -34.99 21.18
C ALA A 697 4.00 -35.84 22.45
N LYS A 698 5.06 -36.51 22.93
CA LYS A 698 5.06 -37.28 24.19
C LYS A 698 4.72 -36.42 25.41
N LYS A 699 5.13 -35.15 25.40
CA LYS A 699 4.76 -34.19 26.44
C LYS A 699 3.30 -33.73 26.37
N LYS A 700 2.79 -33.53 25.15
CA LYS A 700 1.39 -33.11 24.92
C LYS A 700 0.40 -34.20 25.32
N PHE A 701 0.81 -35.46 25.20
CA PHE A 701 0.03 -36.65 25.54
C PHE A 701 0.84 -37.53 26.50
N PRO A 702 0.84 -37.23 27.82
CA PRO A 702 1.65 -37.92 28.82
C PRO A 702 1.48 -39.45 28.84
N GLU A 703 0.30 -39.93 28.48
CA GLU A 703 -0.04 -41.35 28.27
C GLU A 703 0.76 -42.03 27.13
N LEU A 704 1.59 -41.30 26.39
CA LEU A 704 2.46 -41.79 25.32
C LEU A 704 3.92 -41.98 25.76
N GLY A 705 4.28 -41.65 27.00
CA GLY A 705 5.64 -41.85 27.52
C GLY A 705 5.68 -42.01 29.04
N SER A 706 6.19 -43.16 29.50
CA SER A 706 6.60 -43.34 30.89
C SER A 706 7.96 -42.65 31.14
N SER A 707 8.03 -41.97 32.27
CA SER A 707 9.23 -41.41 32.92
C SER A 707 10.00 -40.34 32.15
N ASN A 708 9.63 -39.08 32.39
CA ASN A 708 10.62 -38.12 32.85
C ASN A 708 10.24 -37.77 34.28
N ASN A 709 11.12 -38.07 35.23
CA ASN A 709 11.05 -37.42 36.53
C ASN A 709 11.01 -35.92 36.23
N PRO A 710 9.92 -35.20 36.60
CA PRO A 710 9.89 -33.77 36.40
C PRO A 710 11.16 -33.23 37.03
N THR A 711 11.93 -32.47 36.27
CA THR A 711 13.05 -31.75 36.84
C THR A 711 12.43 -30.83 37.88
N THR A 712 12.53 -31.19 39.15
CA THR A 712 11.84 -30.54 40.26
C THR A 712 12.52 -29.21 40.53
N LEU A 713 12.30 -28.23 39.65
CA LEU A 713 12.49 -26.85 40.03
C LEU A 713 11.45 -26.54 41.10
N PRO A 714 11.85 -26.09 42.29
CA PRO A 714 10.91 -25.63 43.30
C PRO A 714 10.20 -24.38 42.76
N VAL A 715 8.91 -24.53 42.42
CA VAL A 715 8.06 -23.43 41.98
C VAL A 715 6.91 -23.28 42.96
N ASN A 716 6.80 -22.10 43.54
CA ASN A 716 5.69 -21.74 44.43
C ASN A 716 4.54 -21.19 43.57
N ILE A 717 3.46 -21.94 43.44
CA ILE A 717 2.31 -21.56 42.62
C ILE A 717 1.51 -20.46 43.33
N LEU A 718 1.52 -19.27 42.72
CA LEU A 718 0.88 -18.06 43.25
C LEU A 718 -0.56 -17.89 42.76
N LEU A 719 -0.87 -18.44 41.59
CA LEU A 719 -2.20 -18.47 40.98
C LEU A 719 -2.31 -19.74 40.16
N SER A 720 -3.37 -20.52 40.33
CA SER A 720 -3.60 -21.75 39.58
C SER A 720 -4.87 -21.65 38.73
N ASN A 721 -4.99 -22.53 37.71
CA ASN A 721 -6.24 -22.69 36.97
C ASN A 721 -7.46 -22.97 37.88
N LYS A 722 -7.24 -23.57 39.06
CA LYS A 722 -8.31 -23.90 40.02
C LYS A 722 -8.82 -22.67 40.77
N ASP A 723 -8.01 -21.62 40.89
CA ASP A 723 -8.45 -20.35 41.47
C ASP A 723 -9.47 -19.64 40.58
N TRP A 724 -9.55 -20.04 39.31
CA TRP A 724 -10.45 -19.49 38.31
C TRP A 724 -11.64 -20.41 38.04
N GLN A 725 -12.85 -19.97 38.42
CA GLN A 725 -14.07 -20.80 38.42
C GLN A 725 -14.53 -21.35 37.05
N GLN A 726 -13.84 -21.04 35.95
CA GLN A 726 -14.29 -21.40 34.59
C GLN A 726 -13.40 -22.41 33.84
N ASN A 727 -12.28 -22.91 34.41
CA ASN A 727 -11.34 -23.80 33.70
C ASN A 727 -10.86 -23.26 32.33
N LYS A 728 -10.84 -21.93 32.16
CA LYS A 728 -10.46 -21.27 30.90
C LYS A 728 -8.99 -20.87 30.93
N LYS A 729 -8.34 -21.00 29.78
CA LYS A 729 -6.91 -20.64 29.59
C LYS A 729 -6.76 -19.12 29.57
N PHE A 730 -5.70 -18.60 30.18
CA PHE A 730 -5.34 -17.20 29.96
C PHE A 730 -4.89 -17.00 28.52
N LYS A 731 -5.68 -16.28 27.73
CA LYS A 731 -5.23 -15.71 26.45
C LYS A 731 -5.04 -14.21 26.60
N HIS A 732 -4.17 -13.65 25.75
CA HIS A 732 -3.87 -12.22 25.71
C HIS A 732 -3.51 -11.62 27.07
N THR A 733 -2.51 -12.23 27.72
CA THR A 733 -2.08 -11.78 29.05
C THR A 733 -1.28 -10.49 28.97
N LYS A 734 -1.62 -9.53 29.84
CA LYS A 734 -0.75 -8.40 30.19
C LYS A 734 -0.43 -8.51 31.67
N PHE A 735 0.72 -8.01 32.09
CA PHE A 735 1.11 -8.00 33.48
C PHE A 735 1.94 -6.76 33.81
N MET A 736 1.90 -6.34 35.07
CA MET A 736 2.75 -5.27 35.62
C MET A 736 3.14 -5.61 37.06
N CYS A 737 4.32 -5.18 37.49
CA CYS A 737 4.65 -5.10 38.90
C CYS A 737 4.48 -3.66 39.38
N GLN A 738 3.79 -3.48 40.50
CA GLN A 738 3.74 -2.20 41.19
C GLN A 738 3.90 -2.47 42.68
N ASP A 739 4.94 -1.90 43.28
CA ASP A 739 5.34 -2.18 44.66
C ASP A 739 5.51 -3.70 44.87
N ASP A 740 4.89 -4.27 45.89
CA ASP A 740 4.94 -5.70 46.19
C ASP A 740 3.88 -6.52 45.43
N MET A 741 3.15 -5.90 44.49
CA MET A 741 2.00 -6.50 43.80
C MET A 741 2.31 -6.81 42.33
N LEU A 742 2.10 -8.06 41.94
CA LEU A 742 2.02 -8.49 40.54
C LEU A 742 0.55 -8.48 40.09
N TRP A 743 0.27 -7.63 39.10
CA TRP A 743 -1.04 -7.55 38.45
C TRP A 743 -1.02 -8.27 37.11
N ILE A 744 -2.03 -9.08 36.84
CA ILE A 744 -2.13 -9.88 35.61
C ILE A 744 -3.55 -9.76 35.08
N SER A 745 -3.70 -9.31 33.84
CA SER A 745 -4.97 -9.30 33.14
C SER A 745 -4.98 -10.33 32.01
N PHE A 746 -6.15 -10.87 31.69
CA PHE A 746 -6.31 -11.90 30.65
C PHE A 746 -7.73 -11.84 30.05
N ALA A 747 -7.89 -12.32 28.82
CA ALA A 747 -9.15 -12.24 28.08
C ALA A 747 -9.56 -13.59 27.46
N GLU A 748 -10.72 -14.16 27.89
CA GLU A 748 -11.61 -15.07 27.12
C GLU A 748 -12.70 -15.75 27.99
N PRO A 749 -13.99 -15.81 27.58
CA PRO A 749 -14.77 -14.88 26.74
C PRO A 749 -15.15 -13.59 27.49
N GLY A 750 -14.46 -13.30 28.59
CA GLY A 750 -14.55 -12.05 29.33
C GLY A 750 -13.15 -11.58 29.73
N VAL A 751 -13.06 -10.65 30.66
CA VAL A 751 -11.81 -10.01 31.06
C VAL A 751 -11.58 -10.21 32.54
N GLY A 752 -10.42 -10.76 32.88
CA GLY A 752 -10.00 -10.97 34.26
C GLY A 752 -8.84 -10.06 34.65
N LEU A 753 -8.75 -9.77 35.96
CA LEU A 753 -7.62 -9.07 36.59
C LEU A 753 -7.30 -9.73 37.93
N ALA A 754 -6.09 -10.27 38.06
CA ALA A 754 -5.56 -10.86 39.29
C ALA A 754 -4.50 -9.94 39.90
N GLY A 755 -4.48 -9.81 41.23
CA GLY A 755 -3.47 -9.11 42.00
C GLY A 755 -2.84 -10.06 43.02
N ILE A 756 -1.53 -10.24 42.92
CA ILE A 756 -0.76 -11.21 43.72
C ILE A 756 0.28 -10.44 44.52
N ASN A 757 0.27 -10.58 45.83
CA ASN A 757 1.31 -10.00 46.68
C ASN A 757 2.54 -10.92 46.66
N LEU A 758 3.64 -10.46 46.07
CA LEU A 758 4.86 -11.23 45.88
C LEU A 758 5.63 -11.45 47.19
N LYS A 759 5.49 -10.52 48.14
CA LYS A 759 6.14 -10.62 49.46
C LYS A 759 5.48 -11.66 50.34
N THR A 760 4.14 -11.69 50.39
CA THR A 760 3.38 -12.69 51.15
C THR A 760 3.14 -13.97 50.35
N ARG A 761 3.41 -13.95 49.03
CA ARG A 761 3.17 -15.03 48.07
C ARG A 761 1.69 -15.44 48.01
N GLN A 762 0.78 -14.48 48.14
CA GLN A 762 -0.67 -14.74 48.21
C GLN A 762 -1.44 -13.99 47.12
N LEU A 763 -2.40 -14.68 46.51
CA LEU A 763 -3.44 -14.07 45.68
C LEU A 763 -4.33 -13.16 46.53
N THR A 764 -4.24 -11.85 46.30
CA THR A 764 -4.94 -10.83 47.08
C THR A 764 -6.28 -10.46 46.45
N SER A 765 -6.31 -10.35 45.12
CA SER A 765 -7.53 -9.95 44.41
C SER A 765 -7.70 -10.74 43.12
N LEU A 766 -8.95 -11.07 42.77
CA LEU A 766 -9.30 -11.74 41.52
C LEU A 766 -10.65 -11.26 41.01
N TRP A 767 -10.61 -10.47 39.94
CA TRP A 767 -11.78 -9.84 39.35
C TRP A 767 -12.08 -10.43 37.98
N TYR A 768 -13.36 -10.54 37.64
CA TYR A 768 -13.80 -11.01 36.33
C TYR A 768 -15.02 -10.25 35.85
N THR A 769 -15.12 -9.99 34.56
CA THR A 769 -16.37 -9.56 33.93
C THR A 769 -16.58 -10.27 32.61
N ASP A 770 -17.80 -10.72 32.36
CA ASP A 770 -18.20 -11.16 31.02
C ASP A 770 -18.41 -9.93 30.13
N LEU A 771 -18.04 -10.04 28.86
CA LEU A 771 -18.32 -9.01 27.84
C LEU A 771 -19.60 -9.32 27.04
N GLY A 772 -20.37 -10.33 27.48
CA GLY A 772 -21.74 -10.57 27.05
C GLY A 772 -21.85 -11.32 25.73
N GLY A 773 -20.90 -12.20 25.41
CA GLY A 773 -20.98 -13.04 24.21
C GLY A 773 -21.16 -12.28 22.90
N ARG A 774 -20.78 -11.00 22.84
CA ARG A 774 -20.66 -10.26 21.58
C ARG A 774 -19.55 -10.95 20.77
N GLU A 775 -19.90 -12.03 20.09
CA GLU A 775 -19.16 -12.47 18.92
C GLU A 775 -19.14 -11.25 17.99
N ILE A 776 -17.99 -10.60 17.93
CA ILE A 776 -17.71 -9.59 16.91
C ILE A 776 -17.63 -10.39 15.61
N ALA A 777 -18.79 -10.71 15.04
CA ALA A 777 -18.93 -11.49 13.83
C ALA A 777 -18.47 -10.62 12.67
N PHE A 778 -17.25 -10.86 12.18
CA PHE A 778 -16.88 -10.42 10.85
C PHE A 778 -17.52 -11.36 9.83
N PRO A 779 -18.25 -10.86 8.82
CA PRO A 779 -18.90 -11.67 7.83
C PRO A 779 -17.86 -12.13 6.78
N CYS A 780 -17.13 -13.20 7.08
CA CYS A 780 -16.36 -13.92 6.08
C CYS A 780 -16.85 -15.37 6.00
N PHE A 781 -17.54 -15.70 4.90
CA PHE A 781 -18.37 -16.89 4.69
C PHE A 781 -17.65 -18.27 4.70
N TRP A 782 -16.35 -18.35 4.99
CA TRP A 782 -15.56 -19.56 4.68
C TRP A 782 -14.55 -20.01 5.75
N GLU A 783 -14.45 -19.35 6.90
CA GLU A 783 -13.73 -19.89 8.07
C GLU A 783 -14.71 -20.03 9.23
N PRO A 784 -14.61 -21.08 10.08
CA PRO A 784 -15.37 -21.11 11.33
C PRO A 784 -15.09 -19.81 12.09
N PRO A 785 -16.05 -19.24 12.83
CA PRO A 785 -15.88 -17.96 13.51
C PRO A 785 -14.62 -18.03 14.38
N LEU A 786 -13.54 -17.47 13.86
CA LEU A 786 -12.35 -17.20 14.63
C LEU A 786 -12.82 -16.18 15.63
N SER A 787 -12.99 -16.59 16.89
CA SER A 787 -13.19 -15.69 18.01
C SER A 787 -12.03 -14.71 17.98
N LEU A 788 -12.22 -13.55 17.35
CA LEU A 788 -11.24 -12.47 17.30
C LEU A 788 -11.19 -11.89 18.70
N VAL A 789 -10.41 -12.54 19.57
CA VAL A 789 -10.16 -12.06 20.91
C VAL A 789 -9.32 -10.80 20.76
N THR A 790 -9.91 -9.66 21.10
CA THR A 790 -9.24 -8.37 21.06
C THR A 790 -8.13 -8.34 22.11
N PRO A 791 -6.89 -7.95 21.74
CA PRO A 791 -5.76 -8.03 22.66
C PRO A 791 -5.88 -7.03 23.81
N ILE A 792 -5.39 -7.42 24.99
CA ILE A 792 -5.22 -6.51 26.12
C ILE A 792 -3.96 -5.69 25.90
N ASN A 793 -4.12 -4.38 25.85
CA ASN A 793 -3.07 -3.45 25.47
C ASN A 793 -2.43 -2.72 26.67
N GLY A 794 -3.07 -2.71 27.83
CA GLY A 794 -2.48 -2.11 29.03
C GLY A 794 -3.24 -2.41 30.32
N ILE A 795 -2.56 -2.25 31.44
CA ILE A 795 -3.13 -2.29 32.80
C ILE A 795 -2.66 -1.04 33.53
N ALA A 796 -3.53 -0.45 34.35
CA ALA A 796 -3.18 0.63 35.26
C ALA A 796 -3.86 0.41 36.60
N VAL A 797 -3.15 0.59 37.71
CA VAL A 797 -3.71 0.36 39.06
C VAL A 797 -3.51 1.60 39.93
N SER A 798 -4.58 2.00 40.61
CA SER A 798 -4.60 3.04 41.63
C SER A 798 -5.15 2.48 42.95
N ALA A 799 -5.10 3.27 44.02
CA ALA A 799 -5.69 2.88 45.29
C ALA A 799 -7.20 2.60 45.19
N ASN A 800 -7.91 3.32 44.32
CA ASN A 800 -9.38 3.32 44.24
C ASN A 800 -9.92 2.41 43.14
N ALA A 801 -9.22 2.34 42.00
CA ALA A 801 -9.66 1.60 40.82
C ALA A 801 -8.47 1.03 40.03
N SER A 802 -8.72 -0.07 39.33
CA SER A 802 -7.81 -0.68 38.37
C SER A 802 -8.45 -0.64 36.99
N TYR A 803 -7.65 -0.50 35.94
CA TYR A 803 -8.13 -0.34 34.57
C TYR A 803 -7.42 -1.33 33.65
N VAL A 804 -8.18 -1.97 32.77
CA VAL A 804 -7.66 -2.83 31.70
C VAL A 804 -8.06 -2.24 30.36
N ALA A 805 -7.08 -1.96 29.51
CA ALA A 805 -7.30 -1.41 28.17
C ALA A 805 -7.41 -2.55 27.15
N ILE A 806 -8.50 -2.57 26.38
CA ILE A 806 -8.74 -3.56 25.34
C ILE A 806 -9.03 -2.86 24.03
N TRP A 807 -8.33 -3.29 22.98
CA TRP A 807 -8.55 -2.74 21.65
C TRP A 807 -10.02 -2.87 21.24
N ASN A 808 -10.60 -1.78 20.73
CA ASN A 808 -11.93 -1.71 20.14
C ASN A 808 -13.05 -1.94 21.17
N ILE A 809 -12.70 -1.91 22.46
CA ILE A 809 -13.66 -1.96 23.57
C ILE A 809 -13.49 -0.72 24.45
N GLY A 810 -12.26 -0.28 24.69
CA GLY A 810 -11.96 0.88 25.55
C GLY A 810 -11.31 0.47 26.87
N LEU A 811 -11.66 1.14 27.96
CA LEU A 811 -11.11 0.89 29.30
C LEU A 811 -12.14 0.22 30.19
N ILE A 812 -11.79 -0.90 30.82
CA ILE A 812 -12.64 -1.60 31.78
C ILE A 812 -12.17 -1.30 33.20
N GLU A 813 -13.08 -0.84 34.06
CA GLU A 813 -12.82 -0.57 35.47
C GLU A 813 -13.02 -1.82 36.34
N PHE A 814 -12.07 -2.05 37.23
CA PHE A 814 -12.10 -3.02 38.32
C PHE A 814 -11.81 -2.31 39.65
N PRO A 815 -12.09 -2.96 40.81
CA PRO A 815 -11.67 -2.43 42.10
C PRO A 815 -10.17 -2.14 42.18
N GLY A 816 -9.79 -1.10 42.93
CA GLY A 816 -8.41 -0.69 43.13
C GLY A 816 -7.59 -1.63 44.01
N SER A 817 -6.30 -1.30 44.18
CA SER A 817 -5.35 -2.13 44.92
C SER A 817 -5.64 -2.29 46.41
N SER A 818 -6.45 -1.39 47.00
CA SER A 818 -6.84 -1.45 48.41
C SER A 818 -7.93 -2.49 48.70
N VAL A 819 -8.62 -2.98 47.66
CA VAL A 819 -9.73 -3.92 47.80
C VAL A 819 -9.22 -5.35 47.66
N VAL A 820 -9.31 -6.13 48.72
CA VAL A 820 -9.00 -7.57 48.74
C VAL A 820 -10.29 -8.35 48.46
N GLY A 821 -10.22 -9.38 47.61
CA GLY A 821 -11.36 -10.26 47.38
C GLY A 821 -11.43 -10.90 46.00
N LYS A 822 -12.40 -11.80 45.82
CA LYS A 822 -12.72 -12.43 44.53
C LYS A 822 -14.15 -12.08 44.14
N LYS A 823 -14.37 -11.47 42.98
CA LYS A 823 -15.73 -11.09 42.52
C LYS A 823 -15.85 -11.12 41.00
N SER A 824 -16.96 -11.69 40.52
CA SER A 824 -17.40 -11.55 39.13
C SER A 824 -18.44 -10.43 39.02
N PHE A 825 -18.28 -9.56 38.03
CA PHE A 825 -19.19 -8.47 37.71
C PHE A 825 -20.06 -8.89 36.53
N ALA A 826 -21.38 -8.79 36.69
CA ALA A 826 -22.35 -9.08 35.62
C ALA A 826 -22.37 -7.99 34.54
N THR A 827 -21.99 -6.75 34.88
CA THR A 827 -21.97 -5.64 33.94
C THR A 827 -20.71 -4.81 34.18
N PRO A 828 -19.73 -4.85 33.26
CA PRO A 828 -18.52 -4.05 33.41
C PRO A 828 -18.82 -2.57 33.22
N LYS A 829 -18.13 -1.72 33.99
CA LYS A 829 -18.06 -0.30 33.69
C LYS A 829 -16.97 -0.10 32.63
N ILE A 830 -17.40 0.23 31.41
CA ILE A 830 -16.53 0.43 30.25
C ILE A 830 -16.53 1.91 29.89
N PHE A 831 -15.34 2.50 29.76
CA PHE A 831 -15.16 3.85 29.22
C PHE A 831 -14.87 3.78 27.73
N THR A 832 -15.61 4.57 26.96
CA THR A 832 -15.57 4.64 25.48
C THR A 832 -15.38 6.09 25.01
N GLU A 833 -15.53 6.37 23.71
CA GLU A 833 -15.53 7.77 23.23
C GLU A 833 -16.64 8.61 23.87
N LYS A 834 -17.77 7.99 24.21
CA LYS A 834 -18.88 8.67 24.92
C LYS A 834 -18.49 9.13 26.33
N ASP A 835 -17.42 8.57 26.87
CA ASP A 835 -16.87 8.91 28.18
C ASP A 835 -15.62 9.79 28.07
N GLY A 836 -15.39 10.42 26.91
CA GLY A 836 -14.33 11.38 26.68
C GLY A 836 -13.02 10.82 26.16
N LEU A 837 -12.93 9.52 25.84
CA LEU A 837 -11.77 8.98 25.14
C LEU A 837 -11.76 9.46 23.67
N PRO A 838 -10.58 9.71 23.07
CA PRO A 838 -10.51 10.07 21.65
C PRO A 838 -10.79 8.88 20.72
N SER A 839 -10.55 7.65 21.20
CA SER A 839 -10.84 6.41 20.46
C SER A 839 -10.85 5.20 21.39
N ILE A 840 -11.67 4.18 21.08
CA ILE A 840 -11.58 2.83 21.67
C ILE A 840 -10.43 1.97 21.09
N SER A 841 -9.75 2.44 20.05
CA SER A 841 -8.54 1.82 19.49
C SER A 841 -7.31 2.08 20.37
N ILE A 842 -7.38 1.70 21.64
CA ILE A 842 -6.30 1.93 22.61
C ILE A 842 -5.16 0.97 22.32
N THR A 843 -3.98 1.47 21.97
CA THR A 843 -2.81 0.66 21.61
C THR A 843 -1.90 0.37 22.81
N SER A 844 -1.95 1.20 23.85
CA SER A 844 -1.26 0.96 25.13
C SER A 844 -1.81 1.87 26.24
N MET A 845 -1.57 1.51 27.50
CA MET A 845 -1.90 2.36 28.66
C MET A 845 -0.93 2.16 29.83
N ALA A 846 -0.68 3.22 30.61
CA ALA A 846 0.02 3.18 31.91
C ALA A 846 -0.64 4.13 32.94
N GLY A 847 -0.55 3.80 34.24
CA GLY A 847 -1.15 4.61 35.32
C GLY A 847 -0.15 5.49 36.08
N ASN A 848 -0.52 6.74 36.36
CA ASN A 848 0.20 7.63 37.26
C ASN A 848 -0.77 8.30 38.25
N GLY A 849 -0.85 7.75 39.47
CA GLY A 849 -1.85 8.14 40.45
C GLY A 849 -3.26 7.81 39.95
N ASP A 850 -4.15 8.81 39.98
CA ASP A 850 -5.53 8.70 39.47
C ASP A 850 -5.66 8.99 37.95
N LYS A 851 -4.55 9.27 37.25
CA LYS A 851 -4.54 9.59 35.82
C LYS A 851 -3.99 8.42 35.00
N LEU A 852 -4.53 8.25 33.80
CA LEU A 852 -4.14 7.21 32.84
C LEU A 852 -3.46 7.87 31.65
N TRP A 853 -2.26 7.42 31.30
CA TRP A 853 -1.62 7.75 30.04
C TRP A 853 -2.05 6.72 29.01
N VAL A 854 -2.73 7.16 27.96
CA VAL A 854 -3.39 6.29 26.98
C VAL A 854 -2.86 6.62 25.60
N ALA A 855 -2.29 5.63 24.95
CA ALA A 855 -1.97 5.68 23.53
C ALA A 855 -3.14 5.11 22.73
N TYR A 856 -3.50 5.78 21.64
CA TYR A 856 -4.63 5.39 20.80
C TYR A 856 -4.31 5.53 19.32
N GLY A 857 -5.14 4.89 18.49
CA GLY A 857 -5.12 5.00 17.05
C GLY A 857 -4.38 3.86 16.34
N GLY A 858 -3.94 4.15 15.12
CA GLY A 858 -3.42 3.16 14.18
C GLY A 858 -4.49 2.70 13.18
N THR A 859 -4.03 2.27 12.00
CA THR A 859 -4.83 1.53 11.02
C THR A 859 -5.51 0.31 11.65
N GLU A 860 -6.78 0.08 11.34
CA GLU A 860 -7.48 -1.14 11.78
C GLU A 860 -6.61 -2.36 11.47
N GLN A 861 -6.16 -3.05 12.53
CA GLN A 861 -5.31 -4.20 12.37
C GLN A 861 -6.06 -5.24 11.53
N ARG A 862 -5.52 -5.52 10.34
CA ARG A 862 -5.77 -6.78 9.64
C ARG A 862 -5.23 -7.92 10.51
N HIS A 863 -5.98 -8.33 11.53
CA HIS A 863 -5.68 -9.48 12.37
C HIS A 863 -6.18 -10.80 11.76
N GLY A 864 -6.30 -10.85 10.43
CA GLY A 864 -6.35 -12.07 9.63
C GLY A 864 -4.99 -12.29 8.95
N ARG A 865 -4.43 -13.50 9.07
CA ARG A 865 -3.28 -13.93 8.25
C ARG A 865 -3.53 -13.58 6.78
N ARG A 866 -2.65 -12.76 6.18
CA ARG A 866 -2.19 -12.71 4.75
C ARG A 866 -3.17 -13.01 3.59
N ALA A 867 -4.48 -13.18 3.80
CA ALA A 867 -5.39 -13.71 2.81
C ALA A 867 -6.61 -12.79 2.72
N TYR A 868 -6.82 -12.32 1.49
CA TYR A 868 -8.00 -11.60 0.97
C TYR A 868 -8.07 -10.10 1.27
N GLY A 869 -7.67 -9.33 0.27
CA GLY A 869 -7.64 -7.88 0.23
C GLY A 869 -9.02 -7.25 0.04
N THR A 870 -9.85 -7.30 1.08
CA THR A 870 -10.82 -6.22 1.28
C THR A 870 -10.10 -5.05 1.93
N VAL A 871 -9.88 -3.99 1.15
CA VAL A 871 -9.46 -2.69 1.67
C VAL A 871 -10.75 -2.01 2.13
N TYR A 872 -11.13 -2.22 3.39
CA TYR A 872 -11.91 -1.18 4.04
C TYR A 872 -10.99 0.04 4.06
N SER A 873 -11.41 1.15 3.47
CA SER A 873 -10.71 2.42 3.60
C SER A 873 -10.52 2.64 5.10
N ALA A 874 -9.30 2.49 5.59
CA ALA A 874 -8.96 2.98 6.90
C ALA A 874 -9.18 4.49 6.80
N ALA A 875 -10.38 4.97 7.15
CA ALA A 875 -10.56 6.37 7.49
C ALA A 875 -9.41 6.64 8.46
N GLU A 876 -8.53 7.56 8.09
CA GLU A 876 -7.28 7.85 8.80
C GLU A 876 -7.64 8.22 10.24
N LYS A 877 -7.70 7.23 11.12
CA LYS A 877 -8.04 7.46 12.52
C LYS A 877 -6.81 8.07 13.15
N ASP A 878 -7.01 9.24 13.75
CA ASP A 878 -6.01 9.94 14.55
C ASP A 878 -5.31 8.96 15.49
N SER A 879 -3.99 9.10 15.55
CA SER A 879 -3.15 8.40 16.50
C SER A 879 -2.51 9.39 17.45
N GLY A 880 -2.29 9.00 18.68
CA GLY A 880 -1.76 9.93 19.66
C GLY A 880 -1.50 9.33 21.02
N LEU A 881 -1.03 10.20 21.90
CA LEU A 881 -0.87 9.95 23.32
C LEU A 881 -1.54 11.09 24.08
N GLY A 882 -2.28 10.74 25.12
CA GLY A 882 -2.81 11.72 26.05
C GLY A 882 -3.04 11.17 27.44
N ILE A 883 -3.58 12.04 28.29
CA ILE A 883 -3.83 11.80 29.70
C ILE A 883 -5.34 11.80 29.89
N TYR A 884 -5.87 10.67 30.34
CA TYR A 884 -7.27 10.50 30.67
C TYR A 884 -7.46 10.47 32.18
N ASN A 885 -8.43 11.22 32.69
CA ASN A 885 -8.88 11.14 34.07
C ASN A 885 -10.24 10.43 34.11
N PRO A 886 -10.31 9.16 34.55
CA PRO A 886 -11.55 8.39 34.56
C PRO A 886 -12.63 8.96 35.50
N LYS A 887 -12.24 9.67 36.56
CA LYS A 887 -13.18 10.28 37.50
C LYS A 887 -13.91 11.47 36.87
N THR A 888 -13.16 12.34 36.19
CA THR A 888 -13.72 13.54 35.56
C THR A 888 -14.12 13.33 34.11
N ARG A 889 -13.82 12.15 33.53
CA ARG A 889 -14.01 11.84 32.11
C ARG A 889 -13.34 12.85 31.18
N HIS A 890 -12.22 13.41 31.63
CA HIS A 890 -11.51 14.46 30.92
C HIS A 890 -10.29 13.89 30.21
N TRP A 891 -10.15 14.26 28.94
CA TRP A 891 -9.02 13.93 28.09
C TRP A 891 -8.13 15.15 27.85
N GLU A 892 -6.82 14.95 27.97
CA GLU A 892 -5.80 15.94 27.70
C GLU A 892 -4.79 15.36 26.70
N THR A 893 -4.75 15.91 25.48
CA THR A 893 -3.81 15.47 24.44
C THR A 893 -2.38 15.89 24.79
N VAL A 894 -1.43 14.96 24.71
CA VAL A 894 0.01 15.24 24.82
C VAL A 894 0.58 15.49 23.43
N PHE A 895 0.32 14.60 22.48
CA PHE A 895 0.56 14.82 21.05
C PHE A 895 -0.38 13.92 20.21
N CYS A 896 -0.60 14.30 18.95
CA CYS A 896 -1.51 13.61 18.05
C CYS A 896 -1.12 13.84 16.59
N SER A 897 -1.25 12.81 15.76
CA SER A 897 -0.86 12.83 14.34
C SER A 897 -1.46 13.99 13.56
N THR A 898 -2.65 14.48 13.94
CA THR A 898 -3.33 15.60 13.27
C THR A 898 -2.90 16.99 13.73
N LEU A 899 -2.17 17.11 14.85
CA LEU A 899 -1.69 18.40 15.33
C LEU A 899 -0.43 18.80 14.54
N LYS A 900 -0.57 19.64 13.51
CA LYS A 900 0.55 20.18 12.72
C LYS A 900 1.38 21.19 13.53
N SER A 901 2.23 20.73 14.45
CA SER A 901 3.14 21.60 15.21
C SER A 901 4.55 21.01 15.39
N GLY A 902 5.54 21.61 14.73
CA GLY A 902 6.97 21.32 14.93
C GLY A 902 7.50 20.06 14.23
N ASN A 903 8.83 19.90 14.25
CA ASN A 903 9.58 18.85 13.54
C ASN A 903 9.56 17.47 14.24
N ASN A 904 8.53 17.17 15.04
CA ASN A 904 8.43 15.88 15.73
C ASN A 904 7.57 14.89 14.92
N PRO A 905 7.83 13.56 14.99
CA PRO A 905 7.09 12.57 14.21
C PRO A 905 5.62 12.48 14.59
N PHE A 906 5.30 12.82 15.84
CA PHE A 906 3.97 12.69 16.41
C PHE A 906 2.96 13.67 15.82
N ASN A 907 3.44 14.65 15.05
CA ASN A 907 2.71 15.79 14.49
C ASN A 907 2.84 15.84 12.94
N SER A 908 3.26 14.74 12.31
CA SER A 908 3.58 14.67 10.88
C SER A 908 2.37 14.57 9.93
N GLY A 909 1.15 14.52 10.47
CA GLY A 909 -0.07 14.21 9.70
C GLY A 909 -0.19 12.73 9.36
N ASN A 910 0.76 11.87 9.75
CA ASN A 910 0.71 10.44 9.46
C ASN A 910 0.32 9.65 10.71
N PRO A 911 -0.57 8.64 10.61
CA PRO A 911 -0.89 7.78 11.73
C PRO A 911 0.30 6.90 12.11
N TYR A 912 0.50 6.72 13.41
CA TYR A 912 1.53 5.86 14.01
C TYR A 912 0.94 5.00 15.12
N VAL A 913 1.73 4.05 15.63
CA VAL A 913 1.35 3.27 16.81
C VAL A 913 2.36 3.45 17.92
N ILE A 914 1.83 3.73 19.11
CA ILE A 914 2.58 3.67 20.35
C ILE A 914 2.21 2.39 21.09
N SER A 915 3.21 1.56 21.36
CA SER A 915 3.08 0.32 22.12
C SER A 915 3.87 0.38 23.44
N ASP A 916 3.38 -0.38 24.43
CA ASP A 916 4.07 -0.68 25.69
C ASP A 916 4.49 0.52 26.55
N LEU A 917 3.57 1.45 26.76
CA LEU A 917 3.70 2.53 27.76
C LEU A 917 4.07 1.96 29.14
N THR A 918 5.23 2.37 29.66
CA THR A 918 5.78 1.89 30.95
C THR A 918 6.45 3.04 31.69
N PHE A 919 6.07 3.27 32.94
CA PHE A 919 6.74 4.26 33.80
C PHE A 919 8.08 3.73 34.31
N SER A 920 9.02 4.64 34.58
CA SER A 920 10.13 4.36 35.50
C SER A 920 9.58 4.07 36.90
N SER A 921 10.36 3.38 37.73
CA SER A 921 10.04 3.17 39.15
C SER A 921 9.74 4.46 39.92
N LYS A 922 10.41 5.57 39.58
CA LYS A 922 10.15 6.91 40.15
C LYS A 922 8.90 7.61 39.58
N LYS A 923 8.30 7.07 38.52
CA LYS A 923 7.15 7.61 37.78
C LYS A 923 7.32 9.04 37.27
N ASP A 924 8.57 9.47 37.13
CA ASP A 924 8.98 10.77 36.56
C ASP A 924 9.16 10.70 35.03
N LYS A 925 9.34 9.50 34.49
CA LYS A 925 9.57 9.24 33.07
C LYS A 925 8.63 8.15 32.56
N LEU A 926 8.08 8.36 31.37
CA LEU A 926 7.27 7.39 30.65
C LEU A 926 8.01 6.92 29.41
N PHE A 927 8.23 5.61 29.28
CA PHE A 927 8.88 4.99 28.13
C PHE A 927 7.85 4.31 27.24
N PHE A 928 8.09 4.31 25.94
CA PHE A 928 7.23 3.66 24.97
C PHE A 928 7.97 3.40 23.67
N VAL A 929 7.39 2.54 22.84
CA VAL A 929 7.90 2.23 21.51
C VAL A 929 6.99 2.83 20.46
N VAL A 930 7.58 3.46 19.44
CA VAL A 930 6.87 3.93 18.25
C VAL A 930 7.18 3.00 17.08
N GLY A 931 6.14 2.54 16.39
CA GLY A 931 6.27 1.70 15.19
C GLY A 931 5.13 1.90 14.20
N ASN A 932 5.28 1.33 13.00
CA ASN A 932 4.24 1.26 11.99
C ASN A 932 3.52 -0.09 12.03
N GLN A 933 2.20 -0.06 11.85
CA GLN A 933 1.31 -1.17 12.14
C GLN A 933 1.26 -2.23 11.04
N THR A 934 1.63 -1.88 9.80
CA THR A 934 1.60 -2.83 8.67
C THR A 934 2.85 -2.74 7.79
N ARG A 935 3.16 -3.87 7.14
CA ARG A 935 4.24 -3.98 6.16
C ARG A 935 3.97 -3.15 4.90
N GLU A 936 2.69 -2.89 4.61
CA GLU A 936 2.22 -2.11 3.47
C GLU A 936 2.42 -0.60 3.70
N SER A 937 2.18 -0.10 4.92
CA SER A 937 2.37 1.33 5.24
C SER A 937 3.84 1.74 5.40
N ALA A 938 4.75 0.81 5.70
CA ALA A 938 6.18 1.12 5.81
C ALA A 938 6.87 1.35 4.47
N GLN A 939 6.36 0.79 3.37
CA GLN A 939 6.82 1.12 2.02
C GLN A 939 6.38 2.52 1.59
N ARG A 940 5.33 3.07 2.22
CA ARG A 940 4.77 4.39 1.88
C ARG A 940 5.37 5.55 2.68
N ILE A 941 6.12 5.31 3.77
CA ILE A 941 6.56 6.38 4.67
C ILE A 941 8.02 6.20 5.11
N ASP A 942 8.95 6.41 4.18
CA ASP A 942 10.40 6.51 4.45
C ASP A 942 10.69 7.46 5.63
N GLU A 943 9.93 8.56 5.75
CA GLU A 943 10.14 9.58 6.78
C GLU A 943 9.81 9.14 8.20
N MET A 944 8.87 8.19 8.39
CA MET A 944 8.54 7.70 9.73
C MET A 944 9.54 6.66 10.20
N ASN A 945 10.17 5.93 9.28
CA ASN A 945 11.10 4.85 9.60
C ASN A 945 12.20 5.36 10.54
N LYS A 946 12.79 6.55 10.28
CA LYS A 946 13.84 7.16 11.12
C LYS A 946 13.43 7.44 12.59
N TRP A 947 12.14 7.45 12.88
CA TRP A 947 11.59 7.74 14.20
C TRP A 947 11.12 6.50 14.96
N TRP A 948 11.30 5.31 14.37
CA TRP A 948 10.90 4.06 15.01
C TRP A 948 11.84 3.71 16.16
N GLY A 949 11.27 3.11 17.21
CA GLY A 949 12.07 2.59 18.32
C GLY A 949 11.69 3.21 19.65
N LEU A 950 12.67 3.32 20.54
CA LEU A 950 12.42 3.66 21.95
C LEU A 950 12.37 5.17 22.15
N TRP A 951 11.31 5.59 22.82
CA TRP A 951 11.08 6.97 23.23
C TRP A 951 10.91 7.05 24.74
N LYS A 952 11.19 8.23 25.28
CA LYS A 952 10.79 8.61 26.63
C LYS A 952 10.08 9.95 26.63
N ILE A 953 9.22 10.17 27.61
CA ILE A 953 8.64 11.47 27.95
C ILE A 953 8.96 11.74 29.41
N ASP A 954 9.45 12.94 29.68
CA ASP A 954 9.44 13.46 31.05
C ASP A 954 8.01 13.87 31.41
N VAL A 955 7.46 13.31 32.48
CA VAL A 955 6.04 13.46 32.84
C VAL A 955 5.68 14.92 33.17
N SER A 956 6.63 15.67 33.73
CA SER A 956 6.41 17.06 34.13
C SER A 956 6.42 18.00 32.93
N THR A 957 7.36 17.80 32.00
CA THR A 957 7.51 18.68 30.83
C THR A 957 6.70 18.23 29.63
N ARG A 958 6.27 16.97 29.60
CA ARG A 958 5.56 16.30 28.50
C ARG A 958 6.31 16.33 27.17
N LYS A 959 7.62 16.55 27.21
CA LYS A 959 8.47 16.60 26.03
C LYS A 959 8.96 15.19 25.69
N PRO A 960 8.63 14.63 24.50
CA PRO A 960 9.20 13.38 24.07
C PRO A 960 10.68 13.57 23.69
N LYS A 961 11.52 12.64 24.11
CA LYS A 961 12.92 12.50 23.68
C LYS A 961 13.07 11.13 23.04
N PHE A 962 13.55 11.14 21.81
CA PHE A 962 13.94 9.92 21.12
C PHE A 962 15.22 9.38 21.74
N LEU A 963 15.24 8.08 22.04
CA LEU A 963 16.39 7.44 22.68
C LEU A 963 17.16 6.55 21.72
N TRP A 964 16.46 5.82 20.84
CA TRP A 964 17.08 4.75 20.07
C TRP A 964 16.34 4.40 18.78
N TYR A 965 17.08 4.43 17.64
CA TYR A 965 16.70 3.92 16.31
C TYR A 965 17.60 2.75 15.87
N ARG A 966 17.17 1.96 14.87
CA ARG A 966 18.03 1.06 14.07
C ARG A 966 18.33 1.68 12.71
N GLU A 967 19.54 2.19 12.49
CA GLU A 967 20.03 2.45 11.12
C GLU A 967 20.33 1.12 10.41
N GLY A 968 19.65 0.87 9.30
CA GLY A 968 19.92 -0.28 8.43
C GLY A 968 19.03 -0.24 7.20
N ASN A 969 19.65 -0.14 6.02
CA ASN A 969 19.00 -0.09 4.71
C ASN A 969 18.45 -1.45 4.23
N ASP A 970 18.45 -2.48 5.08
CA ASP A 970 17.89 -3.78 4.72
C ASP A 970 16.36 -3.75 4.90
N ASP A 971 15.68 -3.25 3.86
CA ASP A 971 14.24 -2.95 3.71
C ASP A 971 13.24 -4.03 4.19
N ASN A 972 13.70 -5.20 4.63
CA ASN A 972 12.85 -6.34 4.98
C ASN A 972 12.99 -6.89 6.40
N SER A 973 13.94 -6.45 7.23
CA SER A 973 14.18 -7.07 8.57
C SER A 973 13.84 -6.20 9.79
N CYS A 974 13.48 -4.92 9.60
CA CYS A 974 13.40 -3.92 10.68
C CYS A 974 12.25 -4.14 11.68
N TYR A 975 11.17 -4.83 11.29
CA TYR A 975 9.99 -5.06 12.14
C TYR A 975 10.23 -5.94 13.38
N SER A 976 11.32 -6.72 13.39
CA SER A 976 11.51 -7.77 14.40
C SER A 976 12.18 -7.31 15.71
N LEU A 977 12.83 -6.14 15.74
CA LEU A 977 13.75 -5.81 16.83
C LEU A 977 13.14 -5.07 18.02
N ILE A 978 12.06 -4.30 17.83
CA ILE A 978 11.39 -3.57 18.91
C ILE A 978 9.86 -3.68 18.72
N SER A 979 9.36 -4.87 18.39
CA SER A 979 7.92 -5.16 18.45
C SER A 979 7.47 -5.48 19.89
N GLY A 980 8.08 -4.80 20.87
CA GLY A 980 8.50 -5.45 22.09
C GLY A 980 8.05 -4.80 23.39
N HIS A 981 7.56 -5.67 24.29
CA HIS A 981 7.19 -5.33 25.65
C HIS A 981 8.34 -4.65 26.39
N ILE A 982 8.06 -3.45 26.91
CA ILE A 982 8.88 -2.79 27.93
C ILE A 982 8.40 -3.33 29.28
N LEU A 983 9.33 -3.85 30.09
CA LEU A 983 9.04 -4.35 31.42
C LEU A 983 9.92 -3.64 32.43
N ASP A 984 9.29 -3.01 33.43
CA ASP A 984 10.01 -2.41 34.54
C ASP A 984 10.37 -3.50 35.57
N SER A 985 11.65 -3.57 35.93
CA SER A 985 12.18 -4.43 37.00
C SER A 985 12.58 -3.64 38.25
N GLY A 986 12.28 -2.33 38.28
CA GLY A 986 12.58 -1.41 39.37
C GLY A 986 13.72 -0.46 39.00
N ASP A 987 14.94 -0.97 38.91
CA ASP A 987 16.13 -0.18 38.57
C ASP A 987 16.45 -0.19 37.07
N LYS A 988 16.01 -1.23 36.34
CA LYS A 988 16.21 -1.42 34.90
C LYS A 988 14.89 -1.67 34.17
N LEU A 989 14.87 -1.31 32.89
CA LEU A 989 13.84 -1.67 31.93
C LEU A 989 14.33 -2.80 31.03
N TRP A 990 13.50 -3.81 30.80
CA TRP A 990 13.75 -4.88 29.85
C TRP A 990 12.93 -4.65 28.59
N ILE A 991 13.60 -4.51 27.45
CA ILE A 991 12.98 -4.31 26.14
C ILE A 991 13.11 -5.61 25.35
N LYS A 992 11.96 -6.22 25.03
CA LYS A 992 11.89 -7.58 24.46
C LYS A 992 11.37 -7.60 23.02
N GLY A 993 12.24 -7.71 22.02
CA GLY A 993 11.84 -7.87 20.61
C GLY A 993 11.53 -9.32 20.21
N GLU A 994 11.22 -9.56 18.93
CA GLU A 994 11.02 -10.90 18.36
C GLU A 994 12.33 -11.71 18.31
N GLY A 995 13.47 -11.02 18.21
CA GLY A 995 14.80 -11.64 18.18
C GLY A 995 15.83 -10.99 19.10
N SER A 996 15.41 -10.10 20.00
CA SER A 996 16.31 -9.30 20.84
C SER A 996 15.84 -9.21 22.29
N LEU A 997 16.79 -9.17 23.22
CA LEU A 997 16.56 -8.82 24.62
C LEU A 997 17.57 -7.74 25.01
N VAL A 998 17.07 -6.60 25.47
CA VAL A 998 17.88 -5.44 25.85
C VAL A 998 17.57 -5.06 27.30
N GLU A 999 18.61 -4.93 28.10
CA GLU A 999 18.55 -4.29 29.41
C GLU A 999 18.80 -2.79 29.21
N PHE A 1000 17.96 -1.94 29.77
CA PHE A 1000 18.02 -0.49 29.60
C PHE A 1000 17.97 0.20 30.97
N ASP A 1001 18.90 1.10 31.23
CA ASP A 1001 18.92 1.88 32.45
C ASP A 1001 18.17 3.22 32.24
N PRO A 1002 17.01 3.42 32.88
CA PRO A 1002 16.19 4.62 32.69
C PRO A 1002 16.84 5.91 33.25
N ASN A 1003 17.87 5.80 34.08
CA ASN A 1003 18.58 6.94 34.67
C ASN A 1003 19.78 7.35 33.81
N SER A 1004 20.63 6.40 33.43
CA SER A 1004 21.81 6.67 32.59
C SER A 1004 21.52 6.68 31.09
N GLU A 1005 20.34 6.20 30.67
CA GLU A 1005 19.95 6.00 29.27
C GLU A 1005 20.89 5.06 28.50
N LYS A 1006 21.65 4.23 29.22
CA LYS A 1006 22.52 3.21 28.63
C LYS A 1006 21.72 1.94 28.37
N ALA A 1007 21.96 1.36 27.20
CA ALA A 1007 21.36 0.10 26.76
C ALA A 1007 22.45 -0.97 26.66
N LYS A 1008 22.13 -2.16 27.15
CA LYS A 1008 22.98 -3.35 27.14
C LYS A 1008 22.23 -4.47 26.43
N ILE A 1009 22.74 -4.87 25.27
CA ILE A 1009 22.12 -5.91 24.44
C ILE A 1009 22.54 -7.28 24.99
N ILE A 1010 21.57 -8.08 25.43
CA ILE A 1010 21.82 -9.43 25.96
C ILE A 1010 21.73 -10.48 24.85
N ILE A 1011 20.70 -10.40 24.00
CA ILE A 1011 20.49 -11.30 22.85
C ILE A 1011 20.13 -10.49 21.62
N ASN A 1012 20.64 -10.92 20.47
CA ASN A 1012 20.33 -10.32 19.18
C ASN A 1012 20.53 -11.30 18.02
N ARG A 1013 19.44 -11.77 17.43
CA ARG A 1013 19.47 -12.70 16.27
C ARG A 1013 19.76 -12.01 14.94
N SER A 1014 19.63 -10.68 14.84
CA SER A 1014 19.46 -9.99 13.57
C SER A 1014 20.66 -9.14 13.14
N TRP A 1015 21.76 -9.13 13.90
CA TRP A 1015 22.96 -8.37 13.53
C TRP A 1015 23.86 -9.21 12.63
N SER A 1016 23.71 -9.01 11.32
CA SER A 1016 24.79 -9.30 10.37
C SER A 1016 25.97 -8.36 10.66
N ARG A 1017 27.19 -8.84 10.45
CA ARG A 1017 28.48 -8.23 10.88
C ARG A 1017 28.76 -6.79 10.38
N ASN A 1018 27.92 -6.19 9.53
CA ASN A 1018 28.30 -5.05 8.69
C ASN A 1018 27.57 -3.72 8.97
N THR A 1019 26.90 -3.57 10.11
CA THR A 1019 26.27 -2.27 10.46
C THR A 1019 27.03 -1.60 11.62
N HIS A 1020 27.65 -0.44 11.34
CA HIS A 1020 28.25 0.41 12.36
C HIS A 1020 27.16 1.00 13.26
N PRO A 1021 27.31 1.02 14.61
CA PRO A 1021 26.27 1.53 15.51
C PRO A 1021 26.41 3.04 15.80
N PRO A 1022 25.34 3.85 15.69
CA PRO A 1022 25.24 5.14 16.36
C PRO A 1022 24.80 5.02 17.84
N GLN A 1023 25.16 6.05 18.62
CA GLN A 1023 25.17 6.23 20.08
C GLN A 1023 23.79 6.09 20.77
N PRO A 1024 23.68 5.66 22.06
CA PRO A 1024 24.48 6.02 23.25
C PRO A 1024 25.76 5.20 23.47
N GLU A 1025 26.58 5.55 24.48
CA GLU A 1025 27.71 4.76 24.98
C GLU A 1025 27.26 3.31 25.27
N LYS A 1026 27.36 2.44 24.26
CA LYS A 1026 26.89 1.06 24.29
C LYS A 1026 27.99 0.18 24.87
N GLU A 1027 27.70 -0.43 26.00
CA GLU A 1027 28.45 -1.57 26.48
C GLU A 1027 27.80 -2.83 25.91
N ILE A 1028 28.38 -3.38 24.83
CA ILE A 1028 27.93 -4.66 24.30
C ILE A 1028 28.52 -5.75 25.20
N ASP A 1029 27.70 -6.31 26.08
CA ASP A 1029 28.10 -7.45 26.90
C ASP A 1029 27.94 -8.73 26.08
N TYR A 1030 29.03 -9.14 25.44
CA TYR A 1030 29.07 -10.33 24.61
C TYR A 1030 28.93 -11.65 25.40
N SER A 1031 28.89 -11.62 26.74
CA SER A 1031 28.96 -12.84 27.58
C SER A 1031 27.89 -13.90 27.29
N PHE A 1032 26.71 -13.53 26.79
CA PHE A 1032 25.71 -14.49 26.33
C PHE A 1032 25.76 -14.75 24.82
N SER A 1033 26.30 -13.82 24.04
CA SER A 1033 26.28 -13.82 22.59
C SER A 1033 27.42 -14.62 21.93
N GLU A 1034 28.53 -14.90 22.64
CA GLU A 1034 29.61 -15.77 22.13
C GLU A 1034 29.13 -17.22 21.93
N LYS A 1035 28.03 -17.61 22.58
CA LYS A 1035 27.33 -18.89 22.37
C LYS A 1035 26.47 -18.90 21.09
N LYS A 1036 26.93 -18.31 19.98
CA LYS A 1036 26.16 -18.10 18.73
C LYS A 1036 25.49 -19.36 18.17
N ASN A 1037 26.14 -20.51 18.33
CA ASN A 1037 25.62 -21.78 17.84
C ASN A 1037 24.35 -22.23 18.59
N LEU A 1038 24.13 -21.81 19.83
CA LEU A 1038 22.93 -22.22 20.59
C LEU A 1038 21.66 -21.51 20.12
N PHE A 1039 21.78 -20.27 19.66
CA PHE A 1039 20.62 -19.47 19.23
C PHE A 1039 20.31 -19.61 17.74
N SER A 1040 21.11 -20.35 16.96
CA SER A 1040 20.83 -20.67 15.56
C SER A 1040 19.90 -21.87 15.38
N TYR A 1041 19.75 -22.73 16.39
CA TYR A 1041 18.93 -23.95 16.32
C TYR A 1041 17.61 -23.75 17.10
N GLY A 1042 16.50 -23.58 16.37
CA GLY A 1042 15.14 -23.49 16.93
C GLY A 1042 14.55 -22.07 17.03
N SER A 1043 13.23 -21.95 17.16
CA SER A 1043 12.55 -20.67 17.38
C SER A 1043 12.65 -20.23 18.85
N PHE A 1044 13.81 -19.67 19.24
CA PHE A 1044 13.95 -19.00 20.53
C PHE A 1044 13.02 -17.79 20.59
N ASP A 1045 12.24 -17.69 21.66
CA ASP A 1045 11.26 -16.62 21.84
C ASP A 1045 11.74 -15.60 22.87
N CYS A 1046 12.35 -14.51 22.39
CA CYS A 1046 12.85 -13.44 23.25
C CYS A 1046 11.73 -12.75 24.05
N LYS A 1047 10.47 -12.75 23.58
CA LYS A 1047 9.33 -12.19 24.34
C LYS A 1047 9.08 -12.96 25.63
N CYS A 1048 9.44 -14.24 25.62
CA CYS A 1048 9.29 -15.15 26.75
C CYS A 1048 10.55 -15.24 27.63
N SER A 1049 11.53 -14.35 27.48
CA SER A 1049 12.82 -14.44 28.20
C SER A 1049 12.93 -13.47 29.38
N ALA A 1050 13.82 -13.76 30.34
CA ALA A 1050 14.18 -12.84 31.42
C ALA A 1050 15.60 -13.14 31.89
N VAL A 1051 16.28 -12.14 32.44
CA VAL A 1051 17.50 -12.35 33.23
C VAL A 1051 17.13 -12.13 34.68
N TYR A 1052 17.48 -13.10 35.52
CA TYR A 1052 17.35 -12.98 36.97
C TYR A 1052 18.71 -13.29 37.60
N LYS A 1053 19.26 -12.31 38.33
CA LYS A 1053 20.66 -12.30 38.77
C LYS A 1053 21.59 -12.48 37.54
N ASP A 1054 22.43 -13.51 37.54
CA ASP A 1054 23.33 -13.83 36.43
C ASP A 1054 22.81 -14.97 35.53
N THR A 1055 21.54 -15.37 35.66
CA THR A 1055 20.98 -16.47 34.88
C THR A 1055 19.97 -15.96 33.87
N PHE A 1056 20.22 -16.26 32.61
CA PHE A 1056 19.27 -16.08 31.53
C PHE A 1056 18.26 -17.22 31.54
N TRP A 1057 16.98 -16.88 31.41
CA TRP A 1057 15.86 -17.81 31.26
C TRP A 1057 15.11 -17.46 29.99
N GLY A 1058 14.76 -18.46 29.19
CA GLY A 1058 14.00 -18.22 27.98
C GLY A 1058 13.26 -19.45 27.52
N ARG A 1059 12.38 -19.26 26.53
CA ARG A 1059 11.63 -20.34 25.92
C ARG A 1059 12.29 -20.76 24.60
N LEU A 1060 12.59 -22.04 24.47
CA LEU A 1060 13.06 -22.64 23.22
C LEU A 1060 11.88 -23.41 22.59
N GLY A 1061 11.27 -22.83 21.55
CA GLY A 1061 10.03 -23.37 20.98
C GLY A 1061 8.84 -23.24 21.93
N ARG A 1062 7.97 -24.25 22.00
CA ARG A 1062 6.81 -24.24 22.93
C ARG A 1062 7.04 -25.05 24.21
N ASN A 1063 7.97 -26.00 24.19
CA ASN A 1063 7.98 -27.11 25.14
C ASN A 1063 9.24 -27.19 25.98
N GLN A 1064 10.27 -26.41 25.67
CA GLN A 1064 11.53 -26.38 26.40
C GLN A 1064 11.77 -24.97 26.94
N LEU A 1065 12.39 -24.93 28.11
CA LEU A 1065 12.99 -23.74 28.68
C LEU A 1065 14.49 -23.90 28.60
N ILE A 1066 15.17 -22.81 28.29
CA ILE A 1066 16.62 -22.74 28.28
C ILE A 1066 17.05 -21.86 29.44
N THR A 1067 18.02 -22.34 30.21
CA THR A 1067 18.69 -21.56 31.24
C THR A 1067 20.19 -21.55 30.99
N THR A 1068 20.81 -20.39 31.13
CA THR A 1068 22.27 -20.28 31.05
C THR A 1068 22.77 -19.26 32.04
N HIS A 1069 23.70 -19.67 32.89
CA HIS A 1069 24.38 -18.78 33.80
C HIS A 1069 25.47 -18.00 33.05
N LYS A 1070 25.66 -16.72 33.34
CA LYS A 1070 26.60 -15.82 32.66
C LYS A 1070 28.04 -16.35 32.64
N LYS A 1071 28.44 -17.04 33.71
CA LYS A 1071 29.81 -17.59 33.92
C LYS A 1071 29.99 -19.07 33.56
N LYS A 1072 28.92 -19.82 33.26
CA LYS A 1072 29.02 -21.26 32.94
C LYS A 1072 28.89 -21.44 31.43
N GLU A 1073 29.69 -22.30 30.82
CA GLU A 1073 29.55 -22.64 29.40
C GLU A 1073 28.31 -23.50 29.15
N GLU A 1074 27.97 -24.37 30.08
CA GLU A 1074 26.82 -25.27 29.97
C GLU A 1074 25.49 -24.53 29.93
N VAL A 1075 24.63 -25.02 29.04
CA VAL A 1075 23.24 -24.59 28.90
C VAL A 1075 22.36 -25.72 29.41
N GLN A 1076 21.45 -25.40 30.32
CA GLN A 1076 20.46 -26.36 30.78
C GLN A 1076 19.19 -26.19 29.94
N ILE A 1077 18.72 -27.29 29.36
CA ILE A 1077 17.43 -27.36 28.69
C ILE A 1077 16.53 -28.20 29.60
N ILE A 1078 15.45 -27.58 30.07
CA ILE A 1078 14.45 -28.23 30.93
C ILE A 1078 13.10 -28.21 30.26
N ASP A 1079 12.20 -29.07 30.71
CA ASP A 1079 10.85 -29.10 30.21
C ASP A 1079 10.08 -27.83 30.60
N ASN A 1080 9.41 -27.20 29.63
CA ASN A 1080 8.47 -26.10 29.86
C ASN A 1080 7.13 -26.57 30.45
N ASN A 1081 7.13 -27.09 31.67
CA ASN A 1081 5.94 -27.57 32.39
C ASN A 1081 6.05 -27.32 33.90
N ILE A 1082 6.91 -26.38 34.30
CA ILE A 1082 7.25 -26.08 35.69
C ILE A 1082 6.12 -25.39 36.48
N LEU A 1083 4.98 -25.10 35.83
CA LEU A 1083 3.80 -24.48 36.42
C LEU A 1083 2.69 -25.51 36.61
N ASP A 1084 2.91 -26.53 37.43
CA ASP A 1084 1.97 -27.64 37.64
C ASP A 1084 1.50 -28.32 36.33
N GLY A 1085 2.42 -28.47 35.37
CA GLY A 1085 2.12 -29.03 34.05
C GLY A 1085 1.81 -27.99 32.97
N ASP A 1086 1.49 -26.74 33.34
CA ASP A 1086 1.26 -25.68 32.36
C ASP A 1086 2.57 -25.18 31.74
N PRO A 1087 2.61 -24.95 30.42
CA PRO A 1087 3.77 -24.36 29.78
C PRO A 1087 3.87 -22.87 30.07
N VAL A 1088 5.05 -22.45 30.53
CA VAL A 1088 5.44 -21.05 30.67
C VAL A 1088 5.31 -20.36 29.31
N GLN A 1089 4.53 -19.28 29.30
CA GLN A 1089 4.39 -18.34 28.21
C GLN A 1089 5.25 -17.10 28.43
N TYR A 1090 5.50 -16.69 29.68
CA TYR A 1090 6.33 -15.52 29.96
C TYR A 1090 7.19 -15.72 31.19
N PHE A 1091 8.42 -15.22 31.13
CA PHE A 1091 9.25 -14.98 32.29
C PHE A 1091 9.29 -13.50 32.64
N PHE A 1092 9.31 -13.22 33.95
CA PHE A 1092 9.36 -11.88 34.49
C PHE A 1092 10.23 -11.85 35.74
N SER A 1093 11.25 -10.99 35.74
CA SER A 1093 12.21 -10.84 36.83
C SER A 1093 11.69 -9.83 37.83
N THR A 1094 11.70 -10.17 39.12
CA THR A 1094 11.25 -9.28 40.21
C THR A 1094 12.27 -9.29 41.35
N PRO A 1095 12.26 -8.29 42.26
CA PRO A 1095 13.06 -8.34 43.47
C PRO A 1095 12.81 -9.57 44.35
N TYR A 1096 11.64 -10.22 44.20
CA TYR A 1096 11.22 -11.39 44.97
C TYR A 1096 11.61 -12.73 44.34
N GLY A 1097 12.08 -12.73 43.08
CA GLY A 1097 12.42 -13.92 42.33
C GLY A 1097 11.98 -13.87 40.87
N LEU A 1098 12.15 -15.00 40.17
CA LEU A 1098 11.74 -15.16 38.79
C LEU A 1098 10.30 -15.67 38.73
N ILE A 1099 9.41 -14.88 38.15
CA ILE A 1099 8.02 -15.25 37.90
C ILE A 1099 7.92 -15.95 36.55
N ALA A 1100 7.21 -17.07 36.53
CA ALA A 1100 6.79 -17.78 35.34
C ALA A 1100 5.27 -17.71 35.20
N ILE A 1101 4.79 -17.28 34.04
CA ILE A 1101 3.36 -17.11 33.72
C ILE A 1101 3.00 -18.08 32.61
N GLY A 1102 2.05 -18.98 32.86
CA GLY A 1102 1.52 -19.97 31.92
C GLY A 1102 0.11 -19.61 31.44
N ASN A 1103 -0.60 -20.61 30.90
CA ASN A 1103 -1.96 -20.46 30.37
C ASN A 1103 -3.04 -20.49 31.46
N GLY A 1104 -2.86 -19.72 32.54
CA GLY A 1104 -3.78 -19.72 33.69
C GLY A 1104 -3.11 -20.00 35.04
N THR A 1105 -1.83 -20.36 35.01
CA THR A 1105 -1.02 -20.60 36.21
C THR A 1105 0.12 -19.58 36.28
N VAL A 1106 0.46 -19.12 37.48
CA VAL A 1106 1.56 -18.19 37.77
C VAL A 1106 2.35 -18.78 38.91
N GLY A 1107 3.66 -18.90 38.74
CA GLY A 1107 4.56 -19.46 39.74
C GLY A 1107 5.76 -18.57 39.99
N LEU A 1108 6.26 -18.56 41.23
CA LEU A 1108 7.52 -17.99 41.63
C LEU A 1108 8.57 -19.10 41.71
N ILE A 1109 9.59 -19.02 40.87
CA ILE A 1109 10.69 -19.99 40.84
C ILE A 1109 11.64 -19.68 41.99
N GLU A 1110 11.80 -20.62 42.91
CA GLU A 1110 12.77 -20.51 44.00
C GLU A 1110 14.17 -20.77 43.43
N THR A 1111 14.95 -19.70 43.28
CA THR A 1111 16.27 -19.74 42.65
C THR A 1111 17.41 -19.94 43.64
N GLU A 1112 17.10 -19.98 44.93
CA GLU A 1112 18.06 -20.27 46.00
C GLU A 1112 18.38 -21.78 46.00
N GLY A 1113 19.43 -22.16 45.26
CA GLY A 1113 19.92 -23.54 45.18
C GLY A 1113 20.40 -23.98 43.80
N ILE A 1114 19.98 -23.30 42.73
CA ILE A 1114 20.25 -23.68 41.32
C ILE A 1114 21.72 -23.44 40.91
N GLY A 1115 22.54 -22.85 41.79
CA GLY A 1115 23.95 -22.52 41.54
C GLY A 1115 24.99 -23.47 42.16
N LYS A 1116 24.58 -24.45 42.97
CA LYS A 1116 25.51 -25.45 43.53
C LYS A 1116 25.75 -26.60 42.57
#